data_AF-A0A2V5KID8-F1
#
_entry.id   AF-A0A2V5KID8-F1
#
_cell.length_a   1.000
_cell.length_b   1.000
_cell.length_c   1.000
_cell.angle_alpha   90.00
_cell.angle_beta   90.00
_cell.angle_gamma   90.00
#
_symmetry.space_group_name_H-M   'P 1'
#
loop_
_entity.id
_entity.type
_entity.pdbx_description
1 polymer ?
#
loop_
_entity_poly.entity_id
_entity_poly.type
_entity_poly.pdbx_seq_one_letter_code
_entity_poly.pdbx_strand_id
1 'polypeptide(L)'
;MPQKIMCKQKVTTLRNQKLFDYAFRAQQLLSKIEDMYKYQSDDSLIRLRLVPENQEKQRSLTKNQSGKKKFSTYTTYVKKKDIISALETGDIRNVRAFSDFNQQKQSFSLSKLNYVDGYAIHLLPNLGGDHDADINEITAQWFEIDFKIFEEYQTSDYNQVTEKMAYYEHLPIIKEVVMTTQKNMKGEISSYRLKAIRTTEAIQAEKEKWWGDHRELLQDEEVINSAGGPHVYFYYDKNAGDIEQFTLIQLALAERFGGDVKVSNLSRPMRAPGFANMKQQPYYVELIQRSSKRYISGQELIEKYNLNLDKARKLVMERHNNAIKPVQYKKNRDSNDEQTISQSSDKQFHFVDRINDMSPPKNEMTLLEAKEYIKTLDIQLFLTNNDLSNEVHHSCYFHRPDHNPSAILYKRKTGEKIISCFACGVRDIIDIFLNEFPDCSYIDSIKQLAEKCGIKVTSTTLETDSYHTLGLNHKFYFELLKGSIHEKYPVLGKYLPKHRIRILDFFNSHAGSQPIVEDWSILWGNKSYPVFYLSQEDTRLHFTDEKDNLIYHRSVIESSTVLLRLFGFIIKVPEDQVPKTLIENARRHLDEHGKKHYKTISFYIRPCYYDVLSEANRIAQLLDDSGIKVYKNMHKSHLEVLLGKELADKAFPDDRKLPAYFSKVEVELEQKLQAEMTESGFTSKDSAMSIKGLRISAGTGRIRVNKSHIQIVLDIVWNEILERNQWKEVIQSKALAEQYGFQYRKGKRIVIPKVEE
;
A
#
# COMPACT_ATOMS: atom_id res chain seq x y z
N MET A 1 4.94 -60.79 25.04
CA MET A 1 4.37 -59.59 25.69
C MET A 1 5.34 -58.68 26.51
N PRO A 2 6.70 -58.69 26.42
CA PRO A 2 7.51 -57.66 27.11
C PRO A 2 8.00 -56.47 26.24
N GLN A 3 8.13 -56.61 24.92
CA GLN A 3 8.77 -55.57 24.07
C GLN A 3 7.93 -54.31 23.83
N LYS A 4 6.60 -54.35 24.04
CA LYS A 4 5.72 -53.17 23.86
C LYS A 4 5.75 -52.19 25.05
N ILE A 5 6.28 -52.59 26.21
CA ILE A 5 6.32 -51.75 27.42
C ILE A 5 7.62 -50.94 27.48
N MET A 6 8.76 -51.50 27.04
CA MET A 6 10.04 -50.77 26.95
C MET A 6 10.05 -49.64 25.90
N CYS A 7 9.28 -49.77 24.81
CA CYS A 7 9.19 -48.71 23.80
C CYS A 7 8.37 -47.51 24.30
N LYS A 8 7.39 -47.72 25.19
CA LYS A 8 6.63 -46.62 25.79
C LYS A 8 7.45 -45.83 26.80
N GLN A 9 8.28 -46.47 27.63
CA GLN A 9 9.10 -45.75 28.63
C GLN A 9 10.25 -44.93 27.99
N LYS A 10 10.95 -45.44 26.96
CA LYS A 10 11.97 -44.65 26.23
C LYS A 10 11.38 -43.46 25.44
N VAL A 11 10.15 -43.57 24.95
CA VAL A 11 9.44 -42.47 24.26
C VAL A 11 8.96 -41.38 25.22
N THR A 12 8.68 -41.71 26.50
CA THR A 12 8.33 -40.71 27.52
C THR A 12 9.54 -39.93 28.01
N THR A 13 10.72 -40.56 28.15
CA THR A 13 11.95 -39.88 28.59
C THR A 13 12.52 -38.94 27.52
N LEU A 14 12.46 -39.32 26.23
CA LEU A 14 12.82 -38.44 25.09
C LEU A 14 11.81 -37.29 24.87
N ARG A 15 10.55 -37.45 25.30
CA ARG A 15 9.57 -36.36 25.33
C ARG A 15 9.87 -35.34 26.42
N ASN A 16 10.37 -35.77 27.58
CA ASN A 16 10.63 -34.89 28.72
C ASN A 16 11.92 -34.06 28.55
N GLN A 17 12.97 -34.61 27.93
CA GLN A 17 14.20 -33.86 27.65
C GLN A 17 13.97 -32.78 26.57
N LYS A 18 13.14 -33.09 25.55
CA LYS A 18 12.67 -32.08 24.58
C LYS A 18 11.75 -31.03 25.22
N LEU A 19 10.88 -31.42 26.16
CA LEU A 19 10.01 -30.48 26.88
C LEU A 19 10.79 -29.51 27.77
N PHE A 20 11.88 -29.96 28.41
CA PHE A 20 12.76 -29.10 29.21
C PHE A 20 13.53 -28.10 28.33
N ASP A 21 14.08 -28.57 27.21
CA ASP A 21 14.67 -27.72 26.18
C ASP A 21 13.66 -26.70 25.63
N TYR A 22 12.39 -27.09 25.44
CA TYR A 22 11.35 -26.16 24.98
C TYR A 22 10.97 -25.11 26.01
N ALA A 23 10.90 -25.48 27.30
CA ALA A 23 10.63 -24.56 28.41
C ALA A 23 11.75 -23.50 28.51
N PHE A 24 13.00 -23.96 28.53
CA PHE A 24 14.18 -23.10 28.59
C PHE A 24 14.27 -22.15 27.39
N ARG A 25 14.05 -22.65 26.16
CA ARG A 25 14.13 -21.84 24.92
C ARG A 25 13.05 -20.77 24.82
N ALA A 26 11.81 -21.06 25.23
CA ALA A 26 10.78 -20.02 25.19
C ALA A 26 10.86 -19.05 26.38
N GLN A 27 11.47 -19.42 27.51
CA GLN A 27 11.76 -18.46 28.57
C GLN A 27 12.79 -17.42 28.09
N GLN A 28 13.80 -17.87 27.32
CA GLN A 28 14.74 -16.97 26.66
C GLN A 28 14.07 -16.05 25.64
N LEU A 29 13.08 -16.54 24.88
CA LEU A 29 12.30 -15.69 23.98
C LEU A 29 11.59 -14.58 24.74
N LEU A 30 10.83 -14.96 25.77
CA LEU A 30 9.89 -14.04 26.40
C LEU A 30 10.63 -12.92 27.10
N SER A 31 11.78 -13.21 27.72
CA SER A 31 12.63 -12.19 28.36
C SER A 31 13.12 -11.19 27.33
N LYS A 32 13.38 -11.63 26.10
CA LYS A 32 13.87 -10.79 25.01
C LYS A 32 12.75 -9.99 24.36
N ILE A 33 11.58 -10.58 24.17
CA ILE A 33 10.41 -9.82 23.73
C ILE A 33 10.04 -8.78 24.80
N GLU A 34 10.09 -9.12 26.08
CA GLU A 34 9.89 -8.14 27.14
C GLU A 34 10.91 -7.00 27.02
N ASP A 35 12.20 -7.31 26.88
CA ASP A 35 13.28 -6.32 26.75
C ASP A 35 13.06 -5.36 25.55
N MET A 36 12.69 -5.89 24.39
CA MET A 36 12.40 -5.12 23.18
C MET A 36 11.21 -4.16 23.35
N TYR A 37 10.26 -4.50 24.20
CA TYR A 37 9.00 -3.76 24.39
C TYR A 37 8.85 -3.23 25.83
N LYS A 38 9.95 -3.12 26.59
CA LYS A 38 9.95 -2.88 28.04
C LYS A 38 9.32 -1.55 28.46
N TYR A 39 9.15 -0.60 27.54
CA TYR A 39 8.53 0.72 27.78
C TYR A 39 7.12 0.88 27.19
N GLN A 40 6.62 -0.16 26.52
CA GLN A 40 5.21 -0.21 26.18
C GLN A 40 4.37 -0.53 27.43
N SER A 41 3.12 -0.06 27.50
CA SER A 41 2.22 -0.45 28.58
C SER A 41 2.08 -1.98 28.66
N ASP A 42 1.80 -2.52 29.83
CA ASP A 42 1.61 -3.97 30.01
C ASP A 42 0.47 -4.53 29.13
N ASP A 43 -0.47 -3.68 28.73
CA ASP A 43 -1.54 -4.02 27.79
C ASP A 43 -1.17 -3.91 26.31
N SER A 44 0.05 -3.46 25.99
CA SER A 44 0.47 -3.29 24.61
C SER A 44 0.59 -4.62 23.87
N LEU A 45 0.25 -4.57 22.58
CA LEU A 45 0.24 -5.71 21.68
C LEU A 45 1.56 -5.76 20.90
N ILE A 46 2.31 -6.82 21.14
CA ILE A 46 3.55 -7.11 20.45
C ILE A 46 3.22 -7.91 19.20
N ARG A 47 3.57 -7.36 18.04
CA ARG A 47 3.24 -7.93 16.75
C ARG A 47 4.31 -8.95 16.33
N LEU A 48 3.85 -10.15 16.00
CA LEU A 48 4.66 -11.25 15.50
C LEU A 48 4.14 -11.68 14.13
N ARG A 49 5.05 -12.09 13.25
CA ARG A 49 4.71 -12.70 11.97
C ARG A 49 5.08 -14.19 12.00
N LEU A 50 4.10 -15.03 11.69
CA LEU A 50 4.22 -16.48 11.62
C LEU A 50 4.37 -16.89 10.16
N VAL A 51 5.52 -17.46 9.79
CA VAL A 51 5.81 -17.89 8.41
C VAL A 51 6.00 -19.42 8.37
N PRO A 52 5.16 -20.18 7.63
CA PRO A 52 5.38 -21.62 7.49
C PRO A 52 6.60 -21.89 6.60
N GLU A 53 7.67 -22.48 7.14
CA GLU A 53 8.96 -22.60 6.42
C GLU A 53 9.27 -24.03 5.91
N ASN A 54 8.40 -25.02 6.14
CA ASN A 54 8.66 -26.40 5.76
C ASN A 54 8.10 -26.76 4.35
N GLN A 55 8.99 -26.91 3.36
CA GLN A 55 8.65 -27.10 1.93
C GLN A 55 7.96 -28.45 1.61
N GLU A 56 8.26 -29.54 2.32
CA GLU A 56 7.59 -30.85 2.12
C GLU A 56 6.13 -30.84 2.63
N LYS A 57 5.86 -30.08 3.69
CA LYS A 57 4.48 -29.84 4.19
C LYS A 57 3.71 -28.86 3.30
N GLN A 58 4.40 -28.02 2.52
CA GLN A 58 3.76 -27.16 1.51
C GLN A 58 3.34 -27.95 0.25
N ARG A 59 4.06 -29.04 -0.11
CA ARG A 59 3.78 -29.83 -1.34
C ARG A 59 2.78 -30.99 -1.15
N SER A 60 2.62 -31.55 0.05
CA SER A 60 1.79 -32.74 0.32
C SER A 60 0.29 -32.48 0.61
N LEU A 61 -0.27 -31.34 0.20
CA LEU A 61 -1.64 -30.95 0.55
C LEU A 61 -2.51 -30.56 -0.67
N THR A 62 -2.86 -31.54 -1.49
CA THR A 62 -3.98 -31.47 -2.44
C THR A 62 -5.25 -32.04 -1.80
N LYS A 63 -6.22 -31.13 -1.55
CA LYS A 63 -7.66 -31.25 -1.20
C LYS A 63 -8.22 -32.56 -0.62
N ASN A 64 -9.09 -32.42 0.39
CA ASN A 64 -10.17 -33.38 0.68
C ASN A 64 -11.48 -32.70 1.12
N GLN A 65 -12.54 -33.53 1.18
CA GLN A 65 -13.99 -33.28 1.02
C GLN A 65 -14.72 -32.29 1.98
N SER A 66 -14.03 -31.45 2.77
CA SER A 66 -14.65 -30.43 3.65
C SER A 66 -14.12 -28.99 3.46
N GLY A 67 -13.35 -28.74 2.40
CA GLY A 67 -13.17 -27.40 1.82
C GLY A 67 -12.27 -26.41 2.57
N LYS A 68 -11.67 -26.75 3.72
CA LYS A 68 -10.68 -25.90 4.39
C LYS A 68 -9.36 -26.63 4.61
N LYS A 69 -8.28 -26.10 4.01
CA LYS A 69 -6.89 -26.11 4.52
C LYS A 69 -5.98 -25.24 3.62
N LYS A 70 -5.47 -24.13 4.17
CA LYS A 70 -4.28 -23.41 3.70
C LYS A 70 -3.50 -22.93 4.94
N PHE A 71 -2.20 -23.16 4.96
CA PHE A 71 -1.28 -22.51 5.88
C PHE A 71 -0.80 -21.21 5.19
N SER A 72 -1.46 -20.07 5.44
CA SER A 72 -0.95 -18.77 5.00
C SER A 72 0.03 -18.20 6.02
N THR A 73 0.85 -17.24 5.61
CA THR A 73 1.54 -16.34 6.54
C THR A 73 0.49 -15.61 7.38
N TYR A 74 0.69 -15.51 8.69
CA TYR A 74 -0.24 -14.82 9.58
C TYR A 74 0.50 -13.80 10.44
N THR A 75 -0.08 -12.62 10.57
CA THR A 75 0.28 -11.66 11.62
C THR A 75 -0.54 -12.02 12.87
N THR A 76 0.15 -12.10 14.00
CA THR A 76 -0.42 -12.45 15.30
C THR A 76 0.10 -11.46 16.35
N TYR A 77 -0.58 -11.41 17.48
CA TYR A 77 -0.24 -10.49 18.56
C TYR A 77 -0.11 -11.22 19.88
N VAL A 78 0.79 -10.74 20.72
CA VAL A 78 0.94 -11.20 22.10
C VAL A 78 0.87 -9.99 23.00
N LYS A 79 0.14 -10.08 24.12
CA LYS A 79 0.13 -8.99 25.09
C LYS A 79 1.42 -9.01 25.90
N LYS A 80 2.01 -7.84 26.12
CA LYS A 80 3.22 -7.71 26.93
C LYS A 80 3.06 -8.34 28.33
N LYS A 81 1.93 -8.12 29.02
CA LYS A 81 1.66 -8.74 30.33
C LYS A 81 1.60 -10.27 30.31
N ASP A 82 1.17 -10.86 29.19
CA ASP A 82 1.12 -12.32 29.08
C ASP A 82 2.56 -12.88 28.95
N ILE A 83 3.47 -12.09 28.39
CA ILE A 83 4.91 -12.38 28.33
C ILE A 83 5.56 -12.23 29.70
N ILE A 84 5.31 -11.11 30.39
CA ILE A 84 5.79 -10.84 31.76
C ILE A 84 5.33 -11.96 32.71
N SER A 85 4.03 -12.26 32.72
CA SER A 85 3.46 -13.31 33.57
C SER A 85 4.06 -14.69 33.28
N ALA A 86 4.34 -15.00 32.02
CA ALA A 86 4.98 -16.26 31.66
C ALA A 86 6.47 -16.33 32.03
N LEU A 87 7.15 -15.19 32.14
CA LEU A 87 8.51 -15.11 32.65
C LEU A 87 8.58 -15.28 34.16
N GLU A 88 7.71 -14.58 34.88
CA GLU A 88 7.60 -14.66 36.33
C GLU A 88 7.23 -16.07 36.80
N THR A 89 6.35 -16.75 36.07
CA THR A 89 5.89 -18.11 36.41
C THR A 89 6.76 -19.22 35.82
N GLY A 90 7.66 -18.90 34.88
CA GLY A 90 8.36 -19.88 34.05
C GLY A 90 7.42 -20.74 33.18
N ASP A 91 6.11 -20.49 33.18
CA ASP A 91 5.11 -21.26 32.44
C ASP A 91 4.78 -20.59 31.10
N ILE A 92 5.72 -20.75 30.18
CA ILE A 92 5.65 -20.30 28.80
C ILE A 92 4.46 -20.86 28.00
N ARG A 93 3.78 -21.89 28.51
CA ARG A 93 2.62 -22.51 27.84
C ARG A 93 1.41 -21.56 27.83
N ASN A 94 1.44 -20.55 28.70
CA ASN A 94 0.38 -19.56 28.85
C ASN A 94 0.54 -18.34 27.93
N VAL A 95 1.66 -18.21 27.20
CA VAL A 95 1.79 -17.14 26.21
C VAL A 95 0.97 -17.49 24.99
N ARG A 96 -0.11 -16.73 24.84
CA ARG A 96 -1.16 -16.95 23.86
C ARG A 96 -1.04 -15.91 22.78
N ALA A 97 -0.68 -16.34 21.58
CA ALA A 97 -0.76 -15.50 20.40
C ALA A 97 -2.21 -15.42 19.90
N PHE A 98 -2.67 -14.22 19.59
CA PHE A 98 -4.00 -13.92 19.07
C PHE A 98 -3.91 -13.56 17.59
N SER A 99 -4.58 -14.33 16.74
CA SER A 99 -4.68 -14.00 15.31
C SER A 99 -5.73 -12.91 15.06
N ASP A 100 -5.45 -11.97 14.15
CA ASP A 100 -6.44 -10.99 13.64
C ASP A 100 -7.59 -11.65 12.83
N PHE A 101 -7.56 -12.97 12.65
CA PHE A 101 -8.61 -13.71 11.99
C PHE A 101 -9.88 -13.81 12.88
N ASN A 102 -10.87 -12.97 12.57
CA ASN A 102 -12.29 -13.17 12.87
C ASN A 102 -12.76 -13.18 14.35
N GLN A 103 -12.16 -12.38 15.25
CA GLN A 103 -12.65 -12.25 16.64
C GLN A 103 -12.87 -13.60 17.39
N GLN A 104 -12.34 -14.70 16.86
CA GLN A 104 -12.37 -16.00 17.52
C GLN A 104 -11.09 -16.06 18.35
N LYS A 105 -11.25 -16.08 19.67
CA LYS A 105 -10.19 -16.25 20.68
C LYS A 105 -9.55 -17.65 20.56
N GLN A 106 -8.96 -17.99 19.41
CA GLN A 106 -8.07 -19.12 19.32
C GLN A 106 -6.68 -18.64 19.74
N SER A 107 -6.28 -19.08 20.92
CA SER A 107 -4.97 -18.82 21.47
C SER A 107 -4.03 -19.96 21.14
N PHE A 108 -2.86 -19.64 20.59
CA PHE A 108 -1.84 -20.62 20.24
C PHE A 108 -0.57 -20.38 21.06
N SER A 109 0.09 -21.47 21.47
CA SER A 109 1.41 -21.42 22.08
C SER A 109 2.47 -21.19 21.00
N LEU A 110 3.32 -20.18 21.18
CA LEU A 110 4.38 -19.84 20.23
C LEU A 110 5.42 -20.95 20.08
N SER A 111 5.79 -21.63 21.17
CA SER A 111 6.75 -22.74 21.14
C SER A 111 6.19 -23.94 20.37
N LYS A 112 4.90 -24.24 20.55
CA LYS A 112 4.21 -25.23 19.73
C LYS A 112 4.24 -24.83 18.25
N LEU A 113 3.91 -23.57 17.93
CA LEU A 113 3.91 -23.09 16.55
C LEU A 113 5.30 -23.23 15.89
N ASN A 114 6.38 -22.86 16.58
CA ASN A 114 7.72 -22.94 16.03
C ASN A 114 8.23 -24.38 15.92
N TYR A 115 8.26 -25.11 17.02
CA TYR A 115 8.96 -26.38 17.09
C TYR A 115 8.11 -27.60 16.73
N VAL A 116 6.79 -27.52 16.90
CA VAL A 116 5.87 -28.63 16.56
C VAL A 116 5.25 -28.42 15.19
N ASP A 117 4.72 -27.22 14.96
CA ASP A 117 3.98 -26.93 13.73
C ASP A 117 4.90 -26.44 12.59
N GLY A 118 6.11 -25.97 12.91
CA GLY A 118 7.16 -25.63 11.95
C GLY A 118 7.09 -24.22 11.38
N TYR A 119 6.52 -23.28 12.13
CA TYR A 119 6.48 -21.86 11.76
C TYR A 119 7.75 -21.14 12.19
N ALA A 120 8.39 -20.39 11.31
CA ALA A 120 9.29 -19.33 11.76
C ALA A 120 8.50 -18.22 12.44
N ILE A 121 9.09 -17.69 13.50
CA ILE A 121 8.56 -16.55 14.23
C ILE A 121 9.44 -15.36 13.91
N HIS A 122 8.81 -14.29 13.46
CA HIS A 122 9.46 -13.03 13.17
C HIS A 122 8.87 -11.92 14.01
N LEU A 123 9.71 -10.97 14.39
CA LEU A 123 9.32 -9.72 15.02
C LEU A 123 9.09 -8.67 13.93
N LEU A 124 8.13 -7.78 14.17
CA LEU A 124 7.97 -6.56 13.40
C LEU A 124 8.31 -5.41 14.35
N PRO A 125 9.54 -4.88 14.32
CA PRO A 125 9.98 -3.89 15.30
C PRO A 125 9.12 -2.62 15.21
N ASN A 126 8.97 -2.06 14.01
CA ASN A 126 8.21 -0.84 13.77
C ASN A 126 6.69 -1.08 13.81
N LEU A 127 5.93 -0.08 14.26
CA LEU A 127 4.49 -0.19 14.52
C LEU A 127 3.67 0.48 13.41
N GLY A 128 2.38 0.09 13.31
CA GLY A 128 1.43 0.63 12.34
C GLY A 128 0.76 -0.47 11.52
N GLY A 129 1.50 -1.15 10.62
CA GLY A 129 0.96 -2.27 9.82
C GLY A 129 2.00 -3.28 9.34
N ASP A 130 1.64 -4.03 8.30
CA ASP A 130 2.42 -5.15 7.76
C ASP A 130 3.24 -4.78 6.52
N HIS A 131 2.99 -3.57 5.98
CA HIS A 131 3.63 -2.96 4.82
C HIS A 131 4.22 -1.62 5.21
N ASP A 132 5.29 -1.21 4.53
CA ASP A 132 5.99 0.07 4.77
C ASP A 132 5.03 1.27 4.82
N ALA A 133 4.02 1.31 3.93
CA ALA A 133 3.03 2.39 3.88
C ALA A 133 2.09 2.46 5.10
N ASP A 134 1.98 1.38 5.86
CA ASP A 134 1.15 1.30 7.06
C ASP A 134 1.96 1.58 8.33
N ILE A 135 3.29 1.62 8.26
CA ILE A 135 4.17 1.93 9.39
C ILE A 135 4.06 3.41 9.71
N ASN A 136 3.69 3.73 10.95
CA ASN A 136 3.49 5.09 11.43
C ASN A 136 4.36 5.44 12.64
N GLU A 137 5.13 4.48 13.16
CA GLU A 137 6.04 4.68 14.28
C GLU A 137 7.29 3.80 14.11
N ILE A 138 8.47 4.43 14.17
CA ILE A 138 9.77 3.76 14.13
C ILE A 138 10.24 3.57 15.56
N THR A 139 10.45 2.31 15.95
CA THR A 139 10.88 1.94 17.32
C THR A 139 12.32 1.42 17.33
N ALA A 140 12.86 1.05 16.17
CA ALA A 140 14.24 0.62 16.04
C ALA A 140 14.78 0.85 14.63
N GLN A 141 16.09 0.99 14.53
CA GLN A 141 16.86 0.67 13.33
C GLN A 141 17.53 -0.68 13.49
N TRP A 142 17.98 -1.28 12.40
CA TRP A 142 18.73 -2.53 12.48
C TRP A 142 19.77 -2.62 11.36
N PHE A 143 20.55 -3.70 11.32
CA PHE A 143 21.11 -4.21 10.08
C PHE A 143 21.30 -5.72 10.20
N GLU A 144 21.34 -6.40 9.06
CA GLU A 144 21.55 -7.85 8.96
C GLU A 144 22.82 -8.09 8.14
N ILE A 145 23.75 -8.86 8.71
CA ILE A 145 24.86 -9.40 7.94
C ILE A 145 24.47 -10.77 7.40
N ASP A 146 24.77 -11.04 6.12
CA ASP A 146 24.54 -12.36 5.50
C ASP A 146 25.85 -12.94 4.96
N PHE A 147 26.53 -13.74 5.79
CA PHE A 147 27.72 -14.48 5.36
C PHE A 147 27.37 -15.76 4.59
N LYS A 148 26.09 -16.13 4.46
CA LYS A 148 25.72 -17.35 3.74
C LYS A 148 26.12 -17.29 2.26
N ILE A 149 26.00 -16.11 1.66
CA ILE A 149 26.31 -15.90 0.25
C ILE A 149 27.77 -15.46 0.11
N PHE A 150 28.58 -16.28 -0.56
CA PHE A 150 29.95 -15.93 -0.91
C PHE A 150 29.98 -14.83 -1.98
N GLU A 151 29.27 -15.07 -3.08
CA GLU A 151 29.15 -14.13 -4.18
C GLU A 151 27.83 -14.38 -4.93
N GLU A 152 27.18 -13.30 -5.40
CA GLU A 152 26.13 -13.37 -6.42
C GLU A 152 26.71 -12.87 -7.75
N TYR A 153 26.70 -13.73 -8.77
CA TYR A 153 27.18 -13.40 -10.11
C TYR A 153 26.03 -13.44 -11.11
N GLN A 154 25.92 -12.45 -12.00
CA GLN A 154 24.86 -12.38 -13.00
C GLN A 154 25.45 -12.04 -14.38
N THR A 155 25.10 -12.82 -15.40
CA THR A 155 25.54 -12.61 -16.78
C THR A 155 24.47 -13.07 -17.77
N SER A 156 24.46 -12.53 -18.99
CA SER A 156 23.64 -13.05 -20.09
C SER A 156 24.29 -14.20 -20.84
N ASP A 157 25.57 -14.47 -20.59
CA ASP A 157 26.37 -15.48 -21.28
C ASP A 157 26.38 -16.81 -20.50
N TYR A 158 25.95 -17.89 -21.17
CA TYR A 158 25.91 -19.22 -20.58
C TYR A 158 27.32 -19.80 -20.31
N ASN A 159 28.31 -19.48 -21.14
CA ASN A 159 29.66 -20.00 -20.97
C ASN A 159 30.32 -19.36 -19.75
N GLN A 160 30.21 -18.04 -19.62
CA GLN A 160 30.72 -17.31 -18.45
C GLN A 160 30.12 -17.79 -17.13
N VAL A 161 28.80 -18.05 -17.08
CA VAL A 161 28.20 -18.56 -15.84
C VAL A 161 28.65 -19.99 -15.53
N THR A 162 28.89 -20.82 -16.54
CA THR A 162 29.34 -22.20 -16.37
C THR A 162 30.79 -22.26 -15.90
N GLU A 163 31.68 -21.43 -16.47
CA GLU A 163 33.06 -21.28 -16.01
C GLU A 163 33.12 -20.80 -14.56
N LYS A 164 32.34 -19.77 -14.22
CA LYS A 164 32.27 -19.24 -12.85
C LYS A 164 31.69 -20.26 -11.86
N MET A 165 30.72 -21.06 -12.30
CA MET A 165 30.15 -22.18 -11.52
C MET A 165 31.20 -23.24 -11.23
N ALA A 166 31.93 -23.70 -12.26
CA ALA A 166 33.02 -24.66 -12.10
C ALA A 166 34.09 -24.11 -11.14
N TYR A 167 34.47 -22.84 -11.26
CA TYR A 167 35.39 -22.20 -10.32
C TYR A 167 34.90 -22.29 -8.87
N TYR A 168 33.65 -21.91 -8.59
CA TYR A 168 33.11 -21.95 -7.22
C TYR A 168 32.95 -23.36 -6.66
N GLU A 169 32.61 -24.35 -7.48
CA GLU A 169 32.45 -25.75 -7.05
C GLU A 169 33.77 -26.37 -6.53
N HIS A 170 34.92 -25.83 -6.94
CA HIS A 170 36.23 -26.29 -6.47
C HIS A 170 36.71 -25.57 -5.19
N LEU A 171 36.00 -24.53 -4.72
CA LEU A 171 36.40 -23.80 -3.53
C LEU A 171 35.97 -24.56 -2.25
N PRO A 172 36.89 -24.85 -1.31
CA PRO A 172 36.60 -25.66 -0.11
C PRO A 172 35.63 -24.98 0.86
N ILE A 173 35.45 -23.67 0.74
CA ILE A 173 34.54 -22.87 1.55
C ILE A 173 33.11 -22.85 1.00
N ILE A 174 32.88 -23.42 -0.19
CA ILE A 174 31.57 -23.42 -0.86
C ILE A 174 30.90 -24.79 -0.67
N LYS A 175 29.66 -24.75 -0.18
CA LYS A 175 28.82 -25.93 0.02
C LYS A 175 28.04 -26.29 -1.23
N GLU A 176 27.43 -25.28 -1.85
CA GLU A 176 26.55 -25.46 -3.00
C GLU A 176 26.61 -24.22 -3.89
N VAL A 177 26.49 -24.45 -5.19
CA VAL A 177 26.35 -23.39 -6.18
C VAL A 177 24.99 -23.52 -6.84
N VAL A 178 24.20 -22.45 -6.82
CA VAL A 178 22.83 -22.45 -7.33
C VAL A 178 22.75 -21.53 -8.54
N MET A 179 22.50 -22.11 -9.71
CA MET A 179 22.20 -21.37 -10.94
C MET A 179 20.68 -21.23 -11.13
N THR A 180 20.24 -20.01 -11.41
CA THR A 180 18.85 -19.68 -11.75
C THR A 180 18.79 -18.91 -13.06
N THR A 181 17.75 -19.12 -13.85
CA THR A 181 17.53 -18.39 -15.11
C THR A 181 16.46 -17.32 -14.93
N GLN A 182 16.70 -16.14 -15.46
CA GLN A 182 15.69 -15.10 -15.63
C GLN A 182 15.20 -15.13 -17.07
N LYS A 183 13.88 -15.05 -17.24
CA LYS A 183 13.24 -15.07 -18.56
C LYS A 183 12.61 -13.71 -18.86
N ASN A 184 12.63 -13.30 -20.13
CA ASN A 184 11.91 -12.14 -20.61
C ASN A 184 10.40 -12.44 -20.77
N MET A 185 9.61 -11.43 -21.15
CA MET A 185 8.16 -11.59 -21.34
C MET A 185 7.78 -12.59 -22.45
N LYS A 186 8.71 -12.93 -23.35
CA LYS A 186 8.53 -13.95 -24.39
C LYS A 186 8.88 -15.37 -23.91
N GLY A 187 9.33 -15.51 -22.66
CA GLY A 187 9.75 -16.78 -22.08
C GLY A 187 11.18 -17.21 -22.43
N GLU A 188 11.94 -16.37 -23.12
CA GLU A 188 13.34 -16.61 -23.49
C GLU A 188 14.26 -16.25 -22.32
N ILE A 189 15.36 -16.98 -22.16
CA ILE A 189 16.33 -16.68 -21.09
C ILE A 189 17.02 -15.34 -21.40
N SER A 190 16.87 -14.39 -20.48
CA SER A 190 17.50 -13.06 -20.56
C SER A 190 18.81 -12.99 -19.80
N SER A 191 18.96 -13.76 -18.72
CA SER A 191 20.21 -13.84 -17.95
C SER A 191 20.25 -15.04 -17.02
N TYR A 192 21.45 -15.44 -16.63
CA TYR A 192 21.76 -16.44 -15.62
C TYR A 192 22.22 -15.74 -14.34
N ARG A 193 21.76 -16.23 -13.20
CA ARG A 193 22.19 -15.77 -11.87
C ARG A 193 22.72 -16.95 -11.09
N LEU A 194 23.96 -16.83 -10.64
CA LEU A 194 24.69 -17.80 -9.86
C LEU A 194 24.81 -17.31 -8.42
N LYS A 195 24.53 -18.18 -7.45
CA LYS A 195 24.79 -17.94 -6.02
C LYS A 195 25.72 -19.01 -5.49
N ALA A 196 26.88 -18.61 -5.01
CA ALA A 196 27.79 -19.49 -4.28
C ALA A 196 27.46 -19.43 -2.78
N ILE A 197 27.12 -20.56 -2.18
CA ILE A 197 26.69 -20.65 -0.77
C ILE A 197 27.82 -21.25 0.05
N ARG A 198 28.24 -20.55 1.12
CA ARG A 198 29.32 -20.99 2.01
C ARG A 198 28.96 -22.25 2.82
N THR A 199 29.97 -23.01 3.23
CA THR A 199 29.85 -24.07 4.24
C THR A 199 29.50 -23.50 5.62
N THR A 200 28.95 -24.33 6.51
CA THR A 200 28.58 -23.90 7.86
C THR A 200 29.80 -23.43 8.65
N GLU A 201 30.93 -24.11 8.47
CA GLU A 201 32.22 -23.82 9.10
C GLU A 201 32.77 -22.49 8.62
N ALA A 202 32.71 -22.22 7.31
CA ALA A 202 33.13 -20.94 6.74
C ALA A 202 32.23 -19.78 7.23
N ILE A 203 30.91 -19.99 7.31
CA ILE A 203 29.98 -19.01 7.88
C ILE A 203 30.34 -18.71 9.34
N GLN A 204 30.62 -19.72 10.14
CA GLN A 204 30.95 -19.55 11.56
C GLN A 204 32.28 -18.79 11.74
N ALA A 205 33.30 -19.10 10.93
CA ALA A 205 34.58 -18.39 10.95
C ALA A 205 34.41 -16.89 10.57
N GLU A 206 33.61 -16.58 9.55
CA GLU A 206 33.33 -15.17 9.18
C GLU A 206 32.56 -14.43 10.28
N LYS A 207 31.62 -15.09 10.97
CA LYS A 207 30.91 -14.52 12.12
C LYS A 207 31.85 -14.18 13.27
N GLU A 208 32.75 -15.10 13.62
CA GLU A 208 33.71 -14.92 14.71
C GLU A 208 34.69 -13.78 14.40
N LYS A 209 35.19 -13.75 13.16
CA LYS A 209 36.04 -12.67 12.67
C LYS A 209 35.32 -11.32 12.73
N TRP A 210 34.14 -11.21 12.12
CA TRP A 210 33.37 -9.97 12.11
C TRP A 210 33.01 -9.51 13.51
N TRP A 211 32.66 -10.44 14.41
CA TRP A 211 32.40 -10.10 15.80
C TRP A 211 33.65 -9.58 16.49
N GLY A 212 34.81 -10.21 16.30
CA GLY A 212 36.09 -9.71 16.80
C GLY A 212 36.38 -8.28 16.36
N ASP A 213 36.14 -7.97 15.08
CA ASP A 213 36.42 -6.66 14.49
C ASP A 213 35.47 -5.55 14.97
N HIS A 214 34.23 -5.87 15.38
CA HIS A 214 33.19 -4.88 15.68
C HIS A 214 32.68 -4.88 17.13
N ARG A 215 33.10 -5.85 17.96
CA ARG A 215 32.58 -6.04 19.32
C ARG A 215 32.67 -4.79 20.19
N GLU A 216 33.79 -4.08 20.15
CA GLU A 216 34.00 -2.88 20.96
C GLU A 216 33.07 -1.74 20.52
N LEU A 217 32.96 -1.50 19.20
CA LEU A 217 32.08 -0.46 18.64
C LEU A 217 30.59 -0.72 18.91
N LEU A 218 30.22 -2.00 18.97
CA LEU A 218 28.85 -2.43 19.16
C LEU A 218 28.54 -2.83 20.60
N GLN A 219 29.46 -2.68 21.57
CA GLN A 219 29.35 -3.22 22.93
C GLN A 219 28.07 -2.82 23.68
N ASP A 220 27.51 -1.67 23.33
CA ASP A 220 26.30 -1.12 23.95
C ASP A 220 25.02 -1.48 23.19
N GLU A 221 25.11 -2.22 22.08
CA GLU A 221 24.00 -2.49 21.18
C GLU A 221 23.48 -3.92 21.32
N GLU A 222 22.25 -4.15 20.91
CA GLU A 222 21.64 -5.46 20.97
C GLU A 222 22.01 -6.28 19.74
N VAL A 223 22.59 -7.46 19.95
CA VAL A 223 23.12 -8.30 18.87
C VAL A 223 22.54 -9.71 18.95
N ILE A 224 21.93 -10.12 17.84
CA ILE A 224 21.25 -11.41 17.68
C ILE A 224 21.98 -12.23 16.62
N ASN A 225 22.44 -13.42 16.96
CA ASN A 225 23.05 -14.35 16.01
C ASN A 225 21.97 -15.16 15.28
N SER A 226 21.93 -15.07 13.94
CA SER A 226 21.04 -15.83 13.07
C SER A 226 21.83 -16.82 12.20
N ALA A 227 21.17 -17.64 11.38
CA ALA A 227 21.85 -18.65 10.57
C ALA A 227 22.89 -18.06 9.61
N GLY A 228 22.56 -16.95 8.93
CA GLY A 228 23.43 -16.31 7.94
C GLY A 228 24.45 -15.35 8.54
N GLY A 229 24.14 -14.72 9.67
CA GLY A 229 24.97 -13.70 10.28
C GLY A 229 24.26 -12.97 11.42
N PRO A 230 24.97 -12.08 12.13
CA PRO A 230 24.38 -11.28 13.20
C PRO A 230 23.39 -10.23 12.68
N HIS A 231 22.37 -9.98 13.49
CA HIS A 231 21.42 -8.87 13.37
C HIS A 231 21.69 -7.93 14.53
N VAL A 232 21.88 -6.65 14.26
CA VAL A 232 22.12 -5.62 15.28
C VAL A 232 20.92 -4.69 15.33
N TYR A 233 20.47 -4.32 16.53
CA TYR A 233 19.33 -3.44 16.75
C TYR A 233 19.73 -2.20 17.53
N PHE A 234 19.18 -1.07 17.10
CA PHE A 234 19.32 0.23 17.73
C PHE A 234 17.92 0.72 18.10
N TYR A 235 17.59 0.73 19.39
CA TYR A 235 16.26 1.11 19.86
C TYR A 235 16.10 2.63 19.95
N TYR A 236 15.01 3.13 19.41
CA TYR A 236 14.65 4.55 19.46
C TYR A 236 13.74 4.86 20.66
N ASP A 237 13.86 6.08 21.18
CA ASP A 237 12.86 6.61 22.11
C ASP A 237 11.54 6.91 21.36
N LYS A 238 10.44 6.92 22.09
CA LYS A 238 9.10 7.18 21.54
C LYS A 238 9.08 8.57 20.87
N ASN A 239 8.69 8.61 19.60
CA ASN A 239 8.69 9.80 18.73
C ASN A 239 10.07 10.32 18.28
N ALA A 240 11.18 9.63 18.58
CA ALA A 240 12.52 10.02 18.12
C ALA A 240 12.88 9.49 16.72
N GLY A 241 12.04 8.60 16.18
CA GLY A 241 12.24 7.98 14.88
C GLY A 241 11.62 8.76 13.73
N ASP A 242 12.45 9.11 12.75
CA ASP A 242 12.03 9.76 11.51
C ASP A 242 11.80 8.71 10.41
N ILE A 243 10.55 8.60 9.95
CA ILE A 243 10.15 7.68 8.88
C ILE A 243 10.88 8.03 7.57
N GLU A 244 11.10 9.31 7.29
CA GLU A 244 11.71 9.79 6.04
C GLU A 244 13.20 9.45 5.99
N GLN A 245 13.88 9.48 7.15
CA GLN A 245 15.30 9.12 7.26
C GLN A 245 15.56 7.63 7.46
N PHE A 246 14.53 6.83 7.75
CA PHE A 246 14.69 5.41 8.10
C PHE A 246 15.57 4.66 7.09
N THR A 247 15.16 4.67 5.81
CA THR A 247 15.86 3.97 4.74
C THR A 247 17.29 4.48 4.52
N LEU A 248 17.54 5.78 4.68
CA LEU A 248 18.88 6.36 4.51
C LEU A 248 19.83 5.88 5.62
N ILE A 249 19.40 5.96 6.87
CA ILE A 249 20.17 5.50 8.03
C ILE A 249 20.43 3.99 7.93
N GLN A 250 19.40 3.22 7.60
CA GLN A 250 19.45 1.77 7.45
C GLN A 250 20.45 1.33 6.36
N LEU A 251 20.51 2.05 5.23
CA LEU A 251 21.49 1.82 4.18
C LEU A 251 22.91 2.21 4.60
N ALA A 252 23.06 3.35 5.29
CA ALA A 252 24.37 3.78 5.79
C ALA A 252 24.92 2.84 6.87
N LEU A 253 24.06 2.27 7.72
CA LEU A 253 24.42 1.21 8.66
C LEU A 253 24.87 -0.06 7.93
N ALA A 254 24.10 -0.52 6.94
CA ALA A 254 24.47 -1.68 6.14
C ALA A 254 25.83 -1.46 5.45
N GLU A 255 26.07 -0.27 4.90
CA GLU A 255 27.36 0.05 4.32
C GLU A 255 28.50 0.07 5.36
N ARG A 256 28.29 0.74 6.49
CA ARG A 256 29.30 0.89 7.56
C ARG A 256 29.78 -0.45 8.11
N PHE A 257 28.87 -1.42 8.21
CA PHE A 257 29.14 -2.71 8.86
C PHE A 257 29.21 -3.90 7.88
N GLY A 258 29.09 -3.66 6.57
CA GLY A 258 29.11 -4.71 5.55
C GLY A 258 27.85 -5.59 5.52
N GLY A 259 26.70 -5.02 5.89
CA GLY A 259 25.40 -5.69 5.90
C GLY A 259 24.67 -5.70 4.55
N ASP A 260 23.56 -6.44 4.51
CA ASP A 260 22.73 -6.55 3.30
C ASP A 260 21.92 -5.26 3.09
N VAL A 261 22.35 -4.48 2.09
CA VAL A 261 21.67 -3.24 1.69
C VAL A 261 20.21 -3.47 1.27
N LYS A 262 19.80 -4.69 0.90
CA LYS A 262 18.39 -5.01 0.55
C LYS A 262 17.49 -4.99 1.79
N VAL A 263 18.06 -5.01 3.00
CA VAL A 263 17.34 -4.93 4.27
C VAL A 263 17.19 -3.47 4.68
N SER A 264 16.37 -2.73 3.92
CA SER A 264 16.18 -1.29 4.11
C SER A 264 14.72 -0.82 4.15
N ASN A 265 13.78 -1.77 4.22
CA ASN A 265 12.34 -1.52 4.22
C ASN A 265 11.78 -1.49 5.67
N LEU A 266 10.80 -0.62 5.90
CA LEU A 266 10.24 -0.30 7.23
C LEU A 266 9.54 -1.48 7.90
N SER A 267 8.83 -2.30 7.12
CA SER A 267 8.02 -3.42 7.59
C SER A 267 8.78 -4.75 7.61
N ARG A 268 10.11 -4.71 7.65
CA ARG A 268 10.95 -5.92 7.57
C ARG A 268 10.63 -6.86 8.74
N PRO A 269 10.22 -8.11 8.48
CA PRO A 269 10.13 -9.12 9.52
C PRO A 269 11.54 -9.56 9.93
N MET A 270 11.88 -9.32 11.18
CA MET A 270 13.17 -9.65 11.75
C MET A 270 13.12 -10.97 12.51
N ARG A 271 14.25 -11.68 12.62
CA ARG A 271 14.26 -12.99 13.29
C ARG A 271 14.05 -12.83 14.78
N ALA A 272 13.09 -13.55 15.34
CA ALA A 272 12.84 -13.55 16.77
C ALA A 272 13.88 -14.43 17.49
N PRO A 273 14.67 -13.88 18.42
CA PRO A 273 15.62 -14.68 19.20
C PRO A 273 14.87 -15.66 20.10
N GLY A 274 15.44 -16.82 20.39
CA GLY A 274 14.77 -17.88 21.14
C GLY A 274 13.94 -18.84 20.29
N PHE A 275 13.94 -18.69 18.96
CA PHE A 275 13.27 -19.58 18.04
C PHE A 275 14.22 -20.19 17.02
N ALA A 276 13.83 -21.35 16.49
CA ALA A 276 14.50 -21.92 15.35
C ALA A 276 14.05 -21.22 14.06
N ASN A 277 15.02 -20.75 13.28
CA ASN A 277 14.85 -20.54 11.85
C ASN A 277 14.74 -21.92 11.19
N MET A 278 13.60 -22.22 10.59
CA MET A 278 13.23 -23.57 10.14
C MET A 278 13.61 -23.83 8.67
N LYS A 279 14.35 -22.93 8.03
CA LYS A 279 14.88 -23.12 6.66
C LYS A 279 15.96 -24.21 6.65
N GLN A 280 15.77 -25.24 5.82
CA GLN A 280 16.69 -26.39 5.67
C GLN A 280 16.96 -27.11 7.00
N GLN A 281 18.06 -26.77 7.70
CA GLN A 281 18.38 -27.26 9.03
C GLN A 281 17.99 -26.21 10.08
N PRO A 282 17.20 -26.57 11.10
CA PRO A 282 16.81 -25.65 12.15
C PRO A 282 18.00 -24.97 12.81
N TYR A 283 18.11 -23.65 12.70
CA TYR A 283 19.15 -22.85 13.35
C TYR A 283 18.53 -22.05 14.49
N TYR A 284 19.07 -22.18 15.70
CA TYR A 284 18.57 -21.44 16.85
C TYR A 284 19.07 -19.99 16.82
N VAL A 285 18.13 -19.06 16.73
CA VAL A 285 18.44 -17.63 16.75
C VAL A 285 18.76 -17.23 18.19
N GLU A 286 19.99 -16.79 18.44
CA GLU A 286 20.54 -16.53 19.77
C GLU A 286 20.71 -15.03 20.02
N LEU A 287 20.56 -14.57 21.27
CA LEU A 287 20.97 -13.21 21.65
C LEU A 287 22.39 -13.33 22.18
N ILE A 288 23.35 -12.73 21.50
CA ILE A 288 24.77 -12.84 21.87
C ILE A 288 25.24 -11.64 22.68
N GLN A 289 24.56 -10.50 22.57
CA GLN A 289 24.86 -9.32 23.38
C GLN A 289 23.59 -8.53 23.70
N ARG A 290 23.50 -8.10 24.96
CA ARG A 290 22.46 -7.19 25.45
C ARG A 290 22.92 -5.76 25.36
N SER A 291 22.04 -4.90 24.89
CA SER A 291 22.28 -3.46 24.89
C SER A 291 22.37 -2.93 26.34
N SER A 292 23.45 -2.22 26.64
CA SER A 292 23.62 -1.45 27.89
C SER A 292 22.93 -0.07 27.79
N LYS A 293 22.81 0.45 26.56
CA LYS A 293 22.19 1.74 26.24
C LYS A 293 20.68 1.59 26.15
N ARG A 294 19.93 2.57 26.67
CA ARG A 294 18.46 2.50 26.66
C ARG A 294 17.86 2.88 25.31
N TYR A 295 18.35 3.97 24.73
CA TYR A 295 17.83 4.54 23.48
C TYR A 295 18.91 5.33 22.75
N ILE A 296 18.73 5.48 21.45
CA ILE A 296 19.53 6.35 20.60
C ILE A 296 18.60 7.12 19.66
N SER A 297 18.88 8.39 19.40
CA SER A 297 18.16 9.13 18.36
C SER A 297 18.74 8.83 16.97
N GLY A 298 18.01 9.14 15.89
CA GLY A 298 18.56 9.03 14.53
C GLY A 298 19.85 9.84 14.35
N GLN A 299 19.88 11.06 14.89
CA GLN A 299 21.05 11.94 14.85
C GLN A 299 22.23 11.40 15.67
N GLU A 300 21.98 10.91 16.88
CA GLU A 300 23.03 10.28 17.69
C GLU A 300 23.60 9.04 17.01
N LEU A 301 22.77 8.27 16.30
CA LEU A 301 23.20 7.08 15.57
C LEU A 301 24.09 7.45 14.38
N ILE A 302 23.73 8.52 13.66
CA ILE A 302 24.54 9.09 12.57
C ILE A 302 25.91 9.53 13.10
N GLU A 303 25.93 10.25 14.21
CA GLU A 303 27.16 10.79 14.81
C GLU A 303 28.03 9.69 15.42
N LYS A 304 27.46 8.80 16.24
CA LYS A 304 28.19 7.72 16.94
C LYS A 304 28.90 6.79 15.96
N TYR A 305 28.28 6.49 14.83
CA TYR A 305 28.82 5.53 13.86
C TYR A 305 29.38 6.17 12.60
N ASN A 306 29.43 7.51 12.54
CA ASN A 306 29.91 8.28 11.41
C ASN A 306 29.27 7.83 10.08
N LEU A 307 27.93 7.83 10.05
CA LEU A 307 27.15 7.30 8.92
C LEU A 307 27.16 8.26 7.73
N ASN A 308 27.54 7.75 6.54
CA ASN A 308 27.56 8.52 5.30
C ASN A 308 26.19 8.47 4.61
N LEU A 309 25.35 9.47 4.86
CA LEU A 309 24.03 9.55 4.23
C LEU A 309 24.08 9.93 2.76
N ASP A 310 25.12 10.59 2.27
CA ASP A 310 25.21 10.99 0.86
C ASP A 310 25.40 9.79 -0.07
N LYS A 311 26.19 8.80 0.35
CA LYS A 311 26.32 7.55 -0.38
C LYS A 311 25.04 6.72 -0.32
N ALA A 312 24.36 6.68 0.83
CA ALA A 312 23.04 6.06 0.94
C ALA A 312 22.01 6.74 0.02
N ARG A 313 21.99 8.07 -0.07
CA ARG A 313 21.13 8.83 -1.00
C ARG A 313 21.39 8.44 -2.46
N LYS A 314 22.66 8.33 -2.87
CA LYS A 314 23.03 7.85 -4.22
C LYS A 314 22.48 6.45 -4.49
N LEU A 315 22.62 5.51 -3.55
CA LEU A 315 22.08 4.16 -3.68
C LEU A 315 20.54 4.13 -3.79
N VAL A 316 19.83 4.98 -3.04
CA VAL A 316 18.36 5.12 -3.16
C VAL A 316 18.00 5.64 -4.55
N MET A 317 18.68 6.68 -5.04
CA MET A 317 18.48 7.21 -6.39
C MET A 317 18.75 6.15 -7.47
N GLU A 318 19.85 5.39 -7.35
CA GLU A 318 20.17 4.28 -8.27
C GLU A 318 19.10 3.19 -8.26
N ARG A 319 18.51 2.87 -7.10
CA ARG A 319 17.41 1.90 -7.00
C ARG A 319 16.14 2.41 -7.66
N HIS A 320 15.79 3.68 -7.45
CA HIS A 320 14.66 4.31 -8.13
C HIS A 320 14.86 4.30 -9.66
N ASN A 321 16.06 4.64 -10.12
CA ASN A 321 16.40 4.62 -11.55
C ASN A 321 16.37 3.20 -12.14
N ASN A 322 16.79 2.17 -11.39
CA ASN A 322 16.76 0.78 -11.84
C ASN A 322 15.37 0.12 -11.78
N ALA A 323 14.47 0.61 -10.93
CA ALA A 323 13.06 0.17 -10.88
C ALA A 323 12.25 0.69 -12.09
N ILE A 324 12.65 1.84 -12.63
CA ILE A 324 12.17 2.39 -13.89
C ILE A 324 12.99 1.75 -15.02
N LYS A 325 12.71 0.48 -15.39
CA LYS A 325 13.30 -0.06 -16.65
C LYS A 325 12.49 0.41 -17.86
N PRO A 326 13.06 1.22 -18.77
CA PRO A 326 12.50 1.40 -20.10
C PRO A 326 12.71 0.13 -20.92
N VAL A 327 11.77 -0.19 -21.79
CA VAL A 327 11.96 -1.19 -22.85
C VAL A 327 13.05 -0.67 -23.78
N GLN A 328 14.29 -1.14 -23.64
CA GLN A 328 15.37 -0.82 -24.58
C GLN A 328 15.54 -1.93 -25.62
N TYR A 329 15.40 -1.53 -26.89
CA TYR A 329 15.95 -2.24 -28.04
C TYR A 329 17.48 -2.22 -27.97
N LYS A 330 18.12 -3.38 -28.17
CA LYS A 330 19.57 -3.53 -28.26
C LYS A 330 20.14 -2.71 -29.42
N LYS A 331 21.22 -1.97 -29.16
CA LYS A 331 22.35 -1.83 -30.10
C LYS A 331 23.66 -1.87 -29.33
N ASN A 332 24.55 -2.74 -29.80
CA ASN A 332 25.96 -2.79 -29.43
C ASN A 332 26.66 -1.48 -29.81
N ARG A 333 27.62 -1.05 -28.99
CA ARG A 333 28.99 -0.72 -29.45
C ARG A 333 29.93 -0.54 -28.28
N ASP A 334 31.11 -1.13 -28.44
CA ASP A 334 32.32 -0.94 -27.63
C ASP A 334 32.82 0.50 -27.70
N SER A 335 33.45 0.97 -26.62
CA SER A 335 34.85 1.45 -26.55
C SER A 335 35.04 2.48 -25.44
N ASN A 336 36.24 2.42 -24.86
CA ASN A 336 36.79 3.25 -23.79
C ASN A 336 36.67 4.76 -24.09
N ASP A 337 36.48 5.56 -23.04
CA ASP A 337 37.51 6.49 -22.56
C ASP A 337 37.00 7.25 -21.33
N GLU A 338 37.83 7.26 -20.28
CA GLU A 338 37.77 8.24 -19.21
C GLU A 338 38.12 9.61 -19.81
N GLN A 339 37.25 10.61 -19.64
CA GLN A 339 37.73 11.98 -19.45
C GLN A 339 36.69 12.87 -18.75
N THR A 340 37.15 13.39 -17.62
CA THR A 340 36.68 14.49 -16.81
C THR A 340 36.03 15.62 -17.62
N ILE A 341 34.80 16.04 -17.26
CA ILE A 341 34.26 17.33 -17.71
C ILE A 341 33.82 18.17 -16.51
N SER A 342 34.45 19.33 -16.49
CA SER A 342 34.32 20.50 -15.63
C SER A 342 32.94 21.16 -15.66
N GLN A 343 32.69 21.91 -14.59
CA GLN A 343 31.67 22.94 -14.40
C GLN A 343 31.33 23.74 -15.69
N SER A 344 30.03 24.02 -15.93
CA SER A 344 29.61 25.17 -16.73
C SER A 344 28.31 25.79 -16.21
N SER A 345 28.23 27.10 -16.39
CA SER A 345 27.34 28.13 -15.83
C SER A 345 25.89 28.11 -16.34
N ASP A 346 25.02 28.88 -15.66
CA ASP A 346 23.65 29.22 -16.03
C ASP A 346 23.39 29.36 -17.54
N LYS A 347 22.62 28.41 -18.10
CA LYS A 347 22.05 28.49 -19.46
C LYS A 347 20.54 28.72 -19.35
N GLN A 348 20.07 29.92 -19.68
CA GLN A 348 18.65 30.30 -19.79
C GLN A 348 18.14 30.02 -21.22
N PHE A 349 16.87 29.62 -21.38
CA PHE A 349 16.29 29.41 -22.72
C PHE A 349 15.77 30.72 -23.29
N HIS A 350 16.18 31.04 -24.50
CA HIS A 350 15.67 32.19 -25.24
C HIS A 350 14.74 31.72 -26.34
N PHE A 351 13.50 32.20 -26.32
CA PHE A 351 12.46 31.84 -27.28
C PHE A 351 12.47 32.80 -28.47
N VAL A 352 12.21 32.29 -29.68
CA VAL A 352 12.03 33.14 -30.87
C VAL A 352 10.78 34.00 -30.74
N ASP A 353 10.80 35.20 -31.30
CA ASP A 353 9.59 36.05 -31.36
C ASP A 353 8.56 35.46 -32.32
N ARG A 354 9.02 34.89 -33.44
CA ARG A 354 8.19 34.21 -34.44
C ARG A 354 9.00 33.13 -35.16
N ILE A 355 8.35 32.02 -35.49
CA ILE A 355 8.95 30.96 -36.31
C ILE A 355 8.81 31.34 -37.78
N ASN A 356 9.94 31.61 -38.44
CA ASN A 356 9.99 31.94 -39.86
C ASN A 356 9.73 30.69 -40.73
N ASP A 357 9.15 30.88 -41.92
CA ASP A 357 8.87 29.82 -42.91
C ASP A 357 7.93 28.69 -42.47
N MET A 358 7.14 28.89 -41.41
CA MET A 358 6.11 27.95 -40.98
C MET A 358 4.77 28.21 -41.69
N SER A 359 4.21 27.18 -42.31
CA SER A 359 2.84 27.17 -42.86
C SER A 359 1.99 26.19 -42.06
N PRO A 360 1.36 26.61 -40.94
CA PRO A 360 0.54 25.73 -40.15
C PRO A 360 -0.66 25.23 -40.97
N PRO A 361 -1.19 24.03 -40.68
CA PRO A 361 -2.30 23.45 -41.44
C PRO A 361 -3.59 24.29 -41.36
N LYS A 362 -3.72 25.10 -40.31
CA LYS A 362 -4.76 26.12 -40.14
C LYS A 362 -4.16 27.35 -39.47
N ASN A 363 -4.62 28.54 -39.88
CA ASN A 363 -4.24 29.81 -39.24
C ASN A 363 -5.03 30.05 -37.94
N GLU A 364 -6.10 29.31 -37.72
CA GLU A 364 -6.95 29.35 -36.53
C GLU A 364 -7.21 27.91 -36.05
N MET A 365 -6.98 27.65 -34.76
CA MET A 365 -7.10 26.31 -34.15
C MET A 365 -7.78 26.41 -32.79
N THR A 366 -8.44 25.33 -32.35
CA THR A 366 -8.88 25.23 -30.95
C THR A 366 -7.68 25.11 -29.99
N LEU A 367 -7.89 25.30 -28.69
CA LEU A 367 -6.82 25.15 -27.70
C LEU A 367 -6.22 23.74 -27.71
N LEU A 368 -7.05 22.72 -27.88
CA LEU A 368 -6.61 21.33 -28.00
C LEU A 368 -5.88 21.06 -29.32
N GLU A 369 -6.40 21.55 -30.45
CA GLU A 369 -5.74 21.43 -31.75
C GLU A 369 -4.36 22.10 -31.73
N ALA A 370 -4.27 23.31 -31.16
CA ALA A 370 -3.03 24.04 -31.02
C ALA A 370 -2.04 23.30 -30.09
N LYS A 371 -2.50 22.78 -28.95
CA LYS A 371 -1.69 21.96 -28.04
C LYS A 371 -1.10 20.74 -28.73
N GLU A 372 -1.95 19.93 -29.38
CA GLU A 372 -1.50 18.71 -30.05
C GLU A 372 -0.58 19.05 -31.24
N TYR A 373 -0.87 20.11 -31.99
CA TYR A 373 0.00 20.58 -33.08
C TYR A 373 1.36 21.05 -32.56
N ILE A 374 1.42 21.92 -31.53
CA ILE A 374 2.67 22.38 -30.91
C ILE A 374 3.51 21.20 -30.44
N LYS A 375 2.88 20.18 -29.85
CA LYS A 375 3.55 18.93 -29.42
C LYS A 375 4.12 18.09 -30.55
N THR A 376 3.75 18.35 -31.80
CA THR A 376 4.33 17.67 -32.97
C THR A 376 5.53 18.38 -33.56
N LEU A 377 5.70 19.67 -33.26
CA LEU A 377 6.75 20.49 -33.84
C LEU A 377 8.13 20.22 -33.21
N ASP A 378 9.17 20.45 -34.02
CA ASP A 378 10.54 20.38 -33.54
C ASP A 378 10.80 21.51 -32.53
N ILE A 379 11.28 21.12 -31.35
CA ILE A 379 11.59 22.02 -30.25
C ILE A 379 12.58 23.13 -30.64
N GLN A 380 13.50 22.86 -31.57
CA GLN A 380 14.50 23.83 -32.03
C GLN A 380 13.88 25.00 -32.77
N LEU A 381 12.66 24.85 -33.31
CA LEU A 381 11.96 25.94 -33.98
C LEU A 381 11.60 27.08 -33.02
N PHE A 382 11.47 26.77 -31.72
CA PHE A 382 11.03 27.74 -30.72
C PHE A 382 12.17 28.47 -30.02
N LEU A 383 13.43 28.08 -30.23
CA LEU A 383 14.57 28.53 -29.42
C LEU A 383 15.63 29.26 -30.27
N THR A 384 16.16 30.39 -29.79
CA THR A 384 17.21 31.16 -30.49
C THR A 384 18.63 30.68 -30.17
N ASN A 385 18.83 30.04 -29.02
CA ASN A 385 20.14 29.52 -28.63
C ASN A 385 20.33 28.09 -29.14
N ASN A 386 21.20 27.94 -30.13
CA ASN A 386 21.39 26.73 -30.96
C ASN A 386 22.09 25.53 -30.27
N ASP A 387 22.18 25.50 -28.95
CA ASP A 387 23.09 24.60 -28.24
C ASP A 387 22.38 23.44 -27.52
N LEU A 388 21.28 22.95 -28.11
CA LEU A 388 20.84 21.59 -27.84
C LEU A 388 21.76 20.65 -28.64
N SER A 389 22.88 20.25 -28.02
CA SER A 389 23.88 19.36 -28.64
C SER A 389 23.21 18.12 -29.25
N ASN A 390 23.79 17.51 -30.29
CA ASN A 390 23.27 16.27 -30.88
C ASN A 390 23.46 15.03 -29.97
N GLU A 391 23.82 15.23 -28.71
CA GLU A 391 23.94 14.19 -27.71
C GLU A 391 22.55 13.71 -27.28
N VAL A 392 22.43 12.44 -26.90
CA VAL A 392 21.14 11.84 -26.55
C VAL A 392 20.71 12.22 -25.12
N HIS A 393 21.67 12.62 -24.28
CA HIS A 393 21.48 12.88 -22.86
C HIS A 393 22.14 14.22 -22.49
N HIS A 394 21.40 15.10 -21.81
CA HIS A 394 21.89 16.39 -21.31
C HIS A 394 21.44 16.61 -19.87
N SER A 395 22.21 17.40 -19.12
CA SER A 395 21.71 17.97 -17.86
C SER A 395 20.50 18.84 -18.14
N CYS A 396 19.39 18.54 -17.49
CA CYS A 396 18.18 19.32 -17.46
C CYS A 396 18.49 20.72 -16.93
N TYR A 397 18.08 21.69 -17.71
CA TYR A 397 18.25 23.11 -17.43
C TYR A 397 17.34 23.62 -16.30
N PHE A 398 16.26 22.89 -15.97
CA PHE A 398 15.16 23.37 -15.14
C PHE A 398 15.23 23.00 -13.66
N HIS A 399 16.01 21.97 -13.29
CA HIS A 399 16.21 21.64 -11.89
C HIS A 399 17.68 21.56 -11.58
N ARG A 400 18.06 22.17 -10.45
CA ARG A 400 19.43 22.12 -9.95
C ARG A 400 19.48 21.58 -8.52
N PRO A 401 20.54 20.81 -8.20
CA PRO A 401 21.61 20.43 -9.12
C PRO A 401 21.22 19.23 -10.00
N ASP A 402 21.56 19.26 -11.29
CA ASP A 402 21.40 18.11 -12.18
C ASP A 402 22.76 17.43 -12.45
N HIS A 403 23.16 16.59 -11.50
CA HIS A 403 24.47 15.93 -11.49
C HIS A 403 24.58 14.72 -12.44
N ASN A 404 23.50 14.34 -13.14
CA ASN A 404 23.48 13.25 -14.13
C ASN A 404 22.51 13.63 -15.24
N PRO A 405 22.89 13.59 -16.54
CA PRO A 405 22.06 14.11 -17.62
C PRO A 405 20.65 13.50 -17.64
N SER A 406 19.71 14.23 -17.06
CA SER A 406 18.37 13.76 -16.74
C SER A 406 17.34 14.12 -17.82
N ALA A 407 17.75 14.91 -18.81
CA ALA A 407 16.98 15.28 -19.98
C ALA A 407 17.47 14.51 -21.21
N ILE A 408 16.54 13.92 -21.96
CA ILE A 408 16.80 13.26 -23.24
C ILE A 408 16.30 14.18 -24.34
N LEU A 409 17.16 14.54 -25.28
CA LEU A 409 16.73 15.07 -26.56
C LEU A 409 16.69 13.92 -27.56
N TYR A 410 15.51 13.57 -28.05
CA TYR A 410 15.39 12.48 -29.03
C TYR A 410 14.59 12.90 -30.24
N LYS A 411 15.00 12.32 -31.37
CA LYS A 411 14.42 12.57 -32.69
C LYS A 411 13.29 11.58 -32.93
N ARG A 412 12.08 12.06 -33.24
CA ARG A 412 10.98 11.21 -33.69
C ARG A 412 11.32 10.55 -35.04
N LYS A 413 10.59 9.50 -35.41
CA LYS A 413 10.76 8.82 -36.72
C LYS A 413 10.57 9.77 -37.91
N THR A 414 9.75 10.79 -37.71
CA THR A 414 9.41 11.88 -38.64
C THR A 414 10.47 12.99 -38.68
N GLY A 415 11.39 13.01 -37.71
CA GLY A 415 12.60 13.82 -37.74
C GLY A 415 12.65 14.98 -36.73
N GLU A 416 11.58 15.23 -35.99
CA GLU A 416 11.48 16.33 -35.04
C GLU A 416 12.17 15.99 -33.72
N LYS A 417 12.93 16.93 -33.16
CA LYS A 417 13.56 16.82 -31.84
C LYS A 417 12.57 17.20 -30.74
N ILE A 418 12.51 16.37 -29.70
CA ILE A 418 11.72 16.61 -28.50
C ILE A 418 12.56 16.37 -27.25
N ILE A 419 12.31 17.14 -26.19
CA ILE A 419 12.96 16.96 -24.89
C ILE A 419 12.06 16.15 -23.96
N SER A 420 12.66 15.27 -23.16
CA SER A 420 11.98 14.63 -22.04
C SER A 420 12.94 14.51 -20.87
N CYS A 421 12.65 15.22 -19.79
CA CYS A 421 13.33 15.08 -18.53
C CYS A 421 12.56 14.16 -17.58
N PHE A 422 13.22 13.08 -17.17
CA PHE A 422 12.63 12.09 -16.26
C PHE A 422 12.75 12.48 -14.78
N ALA A 423 13.53 13.52 -14.44
CA ALA A 423 13.68 14.01 -13.08
C ALA A 423 12.70 15.15 -12.71
N CYS A 424 12.49 16.15 -13.58
CA CYS A 424 11.52 17.23 -13.33
C CYS A 424 10.20 17.09 -14.11
N GLY A 425 10.08 16.08 -14.99
CA GLY A 425 8.84 15.78 -15.70
C GLY A 425 8.54 16.70 -16.89
N VAL A 426 9.47 17.56 -17.29
CA VAL A 426 9.39 18.38 -18.52
C VAL A 426 9.38 17.45 -19.74
N ARG A 427 8.30 17.44 -20.52
CA ARG A 427 8.08 16.46 -21.61
C ARG A 427 7.94 17.06 -22.99
N ASP A 428 7.78 18.37 -23.09
CA ASP A 428 7.56 19.07 -24.34
C ASP A 428 7.91 20.56 -24.21
N ILE A 429 7.75 21.30 -25.31
CA ILE A 429 8.01 22.73 -25.37
C ILE A 429 7.06 23.56 -24.50
N ILE A 430 5.86 23.05 -24.19
CA ILE A 430 4.91 23.74 -23.30
C ILE A 430 5.43 23.69 -21.87
N ASP A 431 5.93 22.53 -21.43
CA ASP A 431 6.56 22.39 -20.11
C ASP A 431 7.82 23.26 -19.98
N ILE A 432 8.65 23.36 -21.03
CA ILE A 432 9.80 24.28 -21.06
C ILE A 432 9.35 25.72 -20.88
N PHE A 433 8.33 26.14 -21.65
CA PHE A 433 7.81 27.50 -21.60
C PHE A 433 7.26 27.84 -20.20
N LEU A 434 6.56 26.90 -19.57
CA LEU A 434 6.03 27.09 -18.21
C LEU A 434 7.11 27.19 -17.14
N ASN A 435 8.23 26.49 -17.31
CA ASN A 435 9.35 26.60 -16.37
C ASN A 435 10.13 27.91 -16.54
N GLU A 436 10.24 28.43 -17.77
CA GLU A 436 10.90 29.72 -18.04
C GLU A 436 10.01 30.90 -17.62
N PHE A 437 8.69 30.75 -17.71
CA PHE A 437 7.71 31.77 -17.33
C PHE A 437 6.75 31.23 -16.25
N PRO A 438 7.18 31.13 -14.97
CA PRO A 438 6.37 30.54 -13.89
C PRO A 438 5.05 31.25 -13.61
N ASP A 439 4.96 32.55 -13.95
CA ASP A 439 3.75 33.36 -13.80
C ASP A 439 2.73 33.13 -14.95
N CYS A 440 3.12 32.34 -15.97
CA CYS A 440 2.28 32.02 -17.11
C CYS A 440 1.39 30.80 -16.81
N SER A 441 0.09 30.88 -17.11
CA SER A 441 -0.80 29.72 -16.98
C SER A 441 -0.53 28.70 -18.09
N TYR A 442 -0.92 27.43 -17.88
CA TYR A 442 -0.84 26.38 -18.91
C TYR A 442 -1.57 26.75 -20.21
N ILE A 443 -2.64 27.56 -20.11
CA ILE A 443 -3.39 28.03 -21.29
C ILE A 443 -2.61 29.14 -21.98
N ASP A 444 -2.06 30.08 -21.21
CA ASP A 444 -1.31 31.20 -21.75
C ASP A 444 0.00 30.74 -22.41
N SER A 445 0.62 29.67 -21.91
CA SER A 445 1.78 29.07 -22.56
C SER A 445 1.44 28.46 -23.92
N ILE A 446 0.31 27.74 -24.03
CA ILE A 446 -0.18 27.23 -25.33
C ILE A 446 -0.50 28.39 -26.29
N LYS A 447 -1.17 29.44 -25.82
CA LYS A 447 -1.52 30.61 -26.64
C LYS A 447 -0.28 31.34 -27.16
N GLN A 448 0.69 31.60 -26.28
CA GLN A 448 1.93 32.29 -26.64
C GLN A 448 2.80 31.44 -27.57
N LEU A 449 2.89 30.12 -27.36
CA LEU A 449 3.59 29.22 -28.28
C LEU A 449 2.89 29.11 -29.64
N ALA A 450 1.56 29.08 -29.67
CA ALA A 450 0.79 29.06 -30.91
C ALA A 450 0.94 30.36 -31.71
N GLU A 451 0.96 31.51 -31.03
CA GLU A 451 1.19 32.82 -31.65
C GLU A 451 2.55 32.86 -32.36
N LYS A 452 3.60 32.26 -31.76
CA LYS A 452 4.92 32.12 -32.39
C LYS A 452 4.88 31.29 -33.67
N CYS A 453 3.97 30.31 -33.77
CA CYS A 453 3.69 29.53 -34.98
C CYS A 453 2.81 30.25 -36.00
N GLY A 454 2.36 31.48 -35.72
CA GLY A 454 1.37 32.19 -36.54
C GLY A 454 -0.04 31.62 -36.44
N ILE A 455 -0.36 30.88 -35.38
CA ILE A 455 -1.67 30.27 -35.13
C ILE A 455 -2.44 31.13 -34.14
N LYS A 456 -3.63 31.57 -34.55
CA LYS A 456 -4.59 32.16 -33.64
C LYS A 456 -5.32 31.05 -32.88
N VAL A 457 -5.08 30.95 -31.56
CA VAL A 457 -5.82 30.01 -30.72
C VAL A 457 -7.18 30.57 -30.41
N THR A 458 -8.19 29.86 -30.89
CA THR A 458 -9.55 29.98 -30.40
C THR A 458 -9.71 29.04 -29.22
N SER A 459 -10.23 29.54 -28.12
CA SER A 459 -10.64 28.70 -26.99
C SER A 459 -12.09 29.01 -26.70
N THR A 460 -12.89 27.97 -26.59
CA THR A 460 -14.25 28.11 -26.09
C THR A 460 -14.20 28.53 -24.61
N THR A 461 -15.28 29.14 -24.12
CA THR A 461 -15.44 29.41 -22.69
C THR A 461 -15.36 28.10 -21.89
N LEU A 462 -15.94 27.01 -22.42
CA LEU A 462 -15.87 25.67 -21.84
C LEU A 462 -14.43 25.18 -21.64
N GLU A 463 -13.58 25.27 -22.67
CA GLU A 463 -12.17 24.86 -22.58
C GLU A 463 -11.43 25.68 -21.53
N THR A 464 -11.62 27.01 -21.55
CA THR A 464 -10.94 27.93 -20.62
C THR A 464 -11.33 27.63 -19.17
N ASP A 465 -12.62 27.51 -18.90
CA ASP A 465 -13.17 27.21 -17.56
C ASP A 465 -12.74 25.82 -17.07
N SER A 466 -12.72 24.83 -17.95
CA SER A 466 -12.33 23.47 -17.61
C SER A 466 -10.85 23.37 -17.24
N TYR A 467 -9.95 23.99 -18.01
CA TYR A 467 -8.52 24.00 -17.69
C TYR A 467 -8.20 24.83 -16.45
N HIS A 468 -8.89 25.96 -16.25
CA HIS A 468 -8.78 26.71 -14.99
C HIS A 468 -9.21 25.85 -13.79
N THR A 469 -10.31 25.12 -13.91
CA THR A 469 -10.78 24.18 -12.88
C THR A 469 -9.76 23.07 -12.61
N LEU A 470 -9.13 22.52 -13.65
CA LEU A 470 -8.08 21.50 -13.51
C LEU A 470 -6.90 22.02 -12.66
N GLY A 471 -6.45 23.25 -12.93
CA GLY A 471 -5.37 23.89 -12.19
C GLY A 471 -5.74 24.15 -10.72
N LEU A 472 -6.94 24.68 -10.45
CA LEU A 472 -7.44 24.87 -9.09
C LEU A 472 -7.53 23.56 -8.31
N ASN A 473 -8.03 22.50 -8.96
CA ASN A 473 -8.14 21.18 -8.34
C ASN A 473 -6.77 20.55 -8.03
N HIS A 474 -5.77 20.82 -8.87
CA HIS A 474 -4.40 20.40 -8.61
C HIS A 474 -3.78 21.15 -7.42
N LYS A 475 -4.04 22.46 -7.31
CA LYS A 475 -3.67 23.25 -6.11
C LYS A 475 -4.34 22.69 -4.85
N PHE A 476 -5.63 22.39 -4.92
CA PHE A 476 -6.39 21.79 -3.81
C PHE A 476 -5.79 20.46 -3.33
N TYR A 477 -5.32 19.62 -4.25
CA TYR A 477 -4.61 18.39 -3.91
C TYR A 477 -3.36 18.64 -3.06
N PHE A 478 -2.54 19.63 -3.41
CA PHE A 478 -1.37 20.00 -2.60
C PHE A 478 -1.74 20.53 -1.22
N GLU A 479 -2.82 21.32 -1.11
CA GLU A 479 -3.32 21.80 0.18
C GLU A 479 -3.83 20.64 1.07
N LEU A 480 -4.47 19.62 0.48
CA LEU A 480 -4.84 18.39 1.16
C LEU A 480 -3.63 17.60 1.66
N LEU A 481 -2.55 17.51 0.87
CA LEU A 481 -1.32 16.82 1.28
C LEU A 481 -0.59 17.55 2.41
N LYS A 482 -0.61 18.89 2.40
CA LYS A 482 -0.05 19.74 3.45
C LYS A 482 -0.90 19.80 4.72
N GLY A 483 -2.12 19.25 4.70
CA GLY A 483 -3.03 19.22 5.84
C GLY A 483 -3.87 20.49 6.03
N SER A 484 -3.68 21.54 5.23
CA SER A 484 -4.38 22.82 5.38
C SER A 484 -5.91 22.68 5.26
N ILE A 485 -6.38 21.78 4.39
CA ILE A 485 -7.81 21.48 4.27
C ILE A 485 -8.32 20.68 5.47
N HIS A 486 -7.51 19.79 6.06
CA HIS A 486 -7.87 19.04 7.27
C HIS A 486 -7.96 19.96 8.49
N GLU A 487 -7.14 21.00 8.57
CA GLU A 487 -7.22 22.02 9.62
C GLU A 487 -8.52 22.83 9.50
N LYS A 488 -8.85 23.27 8.28
CA LYS A 488 -10.05 24.08 8.02
C LYS A 488 -11.36 23.28 8.13
N TYR A 489 -11.33 22.01 7.71
CA TYR A 489 -12.50 21.11 7.69
C TYR A 489 -12.15 19.77 8.38
N PRO A 490 -12.00 19.75 9.72
CA PRO A 490 -11.50 18.59 10.44
C PRO A 490 -12.40 17.37 10.33
N VAL A 491 -13.73 17.56 10.24
CA VAL A 491 -14.68 16.45 10.07
C VAL A 491 -14.53 15.83 8.69
N LEU A 492 -14.53 16.65 7.62
CA LEU A 492 -14.28 16.19 6.26
C LEU A 492 -12.90 15.51 6.11
N GLY A 493 -11.88 16.06 6.78
CA GLY A 493 -10.52 15.52 6.78
C GLY A 493 -10.43 14.06 7.24
N LYS A 494 -11.25 13.64 8.21
CA LYS A 494 -11.35 12.22 8.63
C LYS A 494 -11.75 11.30 7.46
N TYR A 495 -12.55 11.82 6.54
CA TYR A 495 -13.02 11.13 5.35
C TYR A 495 -12.16 11.42 4.10
N LEU A 496 -11.01 12.08 4.22
CA LEU A 496 -10.05 12.26 3.13
C LEU A 496 -8.64 11.80 3.55
N PRO A 497 -8.45 10.49 3.80
CA PRO A 497 -7.13 9.93 4.03
C PRO A 497 -6.30 9.93 2.74
N LYS A 498 -4.96 9.83 2.86
CA LYS A 498 -3.99 9.88 1.76
C LYS A 498 -4.38 9.03 0.53
N HIS A 499 -4.87 7.79 0.73
CA HIS A 499 -5.28 6.94 -0.40
C HIS A 499 -6.46 7.51 -1.20
N ARG A 500 -7.42 8.16 -0.54
CA ARG A 500 -8.58 8.76 -1.20
C ARG A 500 -8.22 10.05 -1.92
N ILE A 501 -7.28 10.81 -1.35
CA ILE A 501 -6.68 11.99 -1.98
C ILE A 501 -5.98 11.60 -3.28
N ARG A 502 -5.23 10.50 -3.30
CA ARG A 502 -4.60 9.96 -4.53
C ARG A 502 -5.61 9.49 -5.57
N ILE A 503 -6.69 8.83 -5.15
CA ILE A 503 -7.78 8.48 -6.08
C ILE A 503 -8.40 9.74 -6.68
N LEU A 504 -8.61 10.79 -5.88
CA LEU A 504 -9.16 12.04 -6.38
C LEU A 504 -8.24 12.75 -7.40
N ASP A 505 -6.92 12.73 -7.17
CA ASP A 505 -5.93 13.26 -8.10
C ASP A 505 -5.87 12.48 -9.42
N PHE A 506 -5.96 11.14 -9.35
CA PHE A 506 -6.07 10.30 -10.54
C PHE A 506 -7.29 10.68 -11.40
N PHE A 507 -8.45 10.86 -10.79
CA PHE A 507 -9.64 11.33 -11.53
C PHE A 507 -9.45 12.72 -12.14
N ASN A 508 -8.81 13.65 -11.41
CA ASN A 508 -8.51 14.99 -11.92
C ASN A 508 -7.61 14.94 -13.17
N SER A 509 -6.51 14.19 -13.06
CA SER A 509 -5.51 14.02 -14.11
C SER A 509 -6.06 13.28 -15.32
N HIS A 510 -6.83 12.20 -15.10
CA HIS A 510 -7.47 11.44 -16.18
C HIS A 510 -8.47 12.31 -16.95
N ALA A 511 -9.27 13.11 -16.25
CA ALA A 511 -10.18 14.07 -16.89
C ALA A 511 -9.43 15.12 -17.73
N GLY A 512 -8.26 15.59 -17.30
CA GLY A 512 -7.42 16.51 -18.09
C GLY A 512 -6.76 15.88 -19.32
N SER A 513 -6.72 14.55 -19.39
CA SER A 513 -6.18 13.81 -20.53
C SER A 513 -7.21 13.57 -21.65
N GLN A 514 -8.50 13.74 -21.35
CA GLN A 514 -9.56 13.56 -22.34
C GLN A 514 -9.89 14.85 -23.09
N PRO A 515 -10.35 14.77 -24.35
CA PRO A 515 -10.81 15.92 -25.12
C PRO A 515 -11.88 16.73 -24.38
N ILE A 516 -11.67 18.05 -24.29
CA ILE A 516 -12.65 19.00 -23.77
C ILE A 516 -13.30 19.67 -24.98
N VAL A 517 -14.46 19.15 -25.38
CA VAL A 517 -15.21 19.64 -26.53
C VAL A 517 -16.69 19.75 -26.18
N GLU A 518 -17.38 20.73 -26.77
CA GLU A 518 -18.81 20.97 -26.51
C GLU A 518 -19.67 19.73 -26.80
N ASP A 519 -19.35 18.99 -27.87
CA ASP A 519 -20.06 17.75 -28.24
C ASP A 519 -20.00 16.65 -27.17
N TRP A 520 -19.00 16.71 -26.28
CA TRP A 520 -18.79 15.76 -25.18
C TRP A 520 -19.07 16.40 -23.82
N SER A 521 -19.79 17.51 -23.80
CA SER A 521 -20.17 18.22 -22.59
C SER A 521 -21.64 18.00 -22.25
N ILE A 522 -21.99 18.25 -20.99
CA ILE A 522 -23.37 18.30 -20.52
C ILE A 522 -23.60 19.56 -19.70
N LEU A 523 -24.83 20.07 -19.73
CA LEU A 523 -25.26 21.09 -18.79
C LEU A 523 -25.52 20.43 -17.43
N TRP A 524 -24.79 20.83 -16.41
CA TRP A 524 -25.03 20.38 -15.03
C TRP A 524 -25.26 21.60 -14.13
N GLY A 525 -26.50 21.76 -13.66
CA GLY A 525 -26.93 23.03 -13.07
C GLY A 525 -26.93 24.14 -14.13
N ASN A 526 -26.18 25.20 -13.88
CA ASN A 526 -26.11 26.39 -14.76
C ASN A 526 -24.79 26.48 -15.54
N LYS A 527 -23.98 25.41 -15.58
CA LYS A 527 -22.67 25.39 -16.23
C LYS A 527 -22.53 24.19 -17.14
N SER A 528 -21.81 24.36 -18.25
CA SER A 528 -21.42 23.24 -19.13
C SER A 528 -20.17 22.57 -18.56
N TYR A 529 -20.18 21.24 -18.51
CA TYR A 529 -19.06 20.44 -18.02
C TYR A 529 -18.66 19.40 -19.06
N PRO A 530 -17.35 19.26 -19.36
CA PRO A 530 -16.88 18.17 -20.19
C PRO A 530 -17.05 16.84 -19.44
N VAL A 531 -17.63 15.87 -20.13
CA VAL A 531 -17.80 14.51 -19.62
C VAL A 531 -16.57 13.69 -20.00
N PHE A 532 -16.00 13.00 -19.02
CA PHE A 532 -14.94 12.03 -19.24
C PHE A 532 -15.41 10.63 -18.84
N TYR A 533 -14.80 9.61 -19.44
CA TYR A 533 -15.13 8.22 -19.14
C TYR A 533 -13.96 7.47 -18.53
N LEU A 534 -14.28 6.52 -17.66
CA LEU A 534 -13.29 5.70 -16.98
C LEU A 534 -13.88 4.32 -16.70
N SER A 535 -13.11 3.28 -16.98
CA SER A 535 -13.50 1.93 -16.59
C SER A 535 -13.11 1.64 -15.14
N GLN A 536 -13.92 0.85 -14.45
CA GLN A 536 -13.58 0.40 -13.09
C GLN A 536 -12.25 -0.36 -13.07
N GLU A 537 -11.95 -1.08 -14.15
CA GLU A 537 -10.75 -1.89 -14.27
C GLU A 537 -9.50 -1.04 -14.52
N ASP A 538 -9.58 0.07 -15.25
CA ASP A 538 -8.45 1.01 -15.41
C ASP A 538 -8.13 1.69 -14.09
N THR A 539 -9.15 2.11 -13.35
CA THR A 539 -8.98 2.61 -11.98
C THR A 539 -8.30 1.55 -11.12
N ARG A 540 -8.74 0.29 -11.22
CA ARG A 540 -8.15 -0.81 -10.46
C ARG A 540 -6.69 -1.04 -10.85
N LEU A 541 -6.38 -1.15 -12.14
CA LEU A 541 -5.03 -1.43 -12.64
C LEU A 541 -4.06 -0.32 -12.23
N HIS A 542 -4.48 0.94 -12.31
CA HIS A 542 -3.66 2.08 -11.87
C HIS A 542 -3.25 1.97 -10.39
N PHE A 543 -4.10 1.39 -9.55
CA PHE A 543 -3.88 1.24 -8.11
C PHE A 543 -3.58 -0.20 -7.64
N THR A 544 -3.29 -1.11 -8.58
CA THR A 544 -2.92 -2.50 -8.29
C THR A 544 -1.69 -2.97 -9.06
N ASP A 545 -1.05 -2.08 -9.83
CA ASP A 545 0.21 -2.39 -10.51
C ASP A 545 1.35 -2.46 -9.48
N GLU A 546 2.08 -3.58 -9.49
CA GLU A 546 3.18 -3.89 -8.57
C GLU A 546 4.37 -2.93 -8.75
N LYS A 547 4.42 -2.17 -9.86
CA LYS A 547 5.53 -1.26 -10.17
C LYS A 547 5.60 -0.02 -9.27
N ASP A 548 4.47 0.45 -8.74
CA ASP A 548 4.39 1.67 -7.93
C ASP A 548 4.27 1.39 -6.41
N ASN A 549 4.44 0.13 -5.97
CA ASN A 549 4.26 -0.29 -4.56
C ASN A 549 2.89 0.06 -3.94
N LEU A 550 1.89 0.43 -4.75
CA LEU A 550 0.55 0.79 -4.30
C LEU A 550 -0.43 -0.30 -4.68
N ILE A 551 -0.78 -1.16 -3.71
CA ILE A 551 -1.79 -2.20 -3.89
C ILE A 551 -3.00 -1.85 -3.04
N TYR A 552 -3.95 -1.12 -3.62
CA TYR A 552 -5.26 -0.92 -2.99
C TYR A 552 -6.19 -2.09 -3.33
N HIS A 553 -6.78 -2.70 -2.29
CA HIS A 553 -7.78 -3.74 -2.50
C HIS A 553 -8.99 -3.16 -3.25
N ARG A 554 -9.59 -3.93 -4.16
CA ARG A 554 -10.73 -3.52 -5.00
C ARG A 554 -11.83 -2.76 -4.23
N SER A 555 -12.23 -3.29 -3.08
CA SER A 555 -13.26 -2.66 -2.23
C SER A 555 -12.87 -1.30 -1.64
N VAL A 556 -11.59 -1.01 -1.47
CA VAL A 556 -11.11 0.31 -1.03
C VAL A 556 -11.29 1.33 -2.14
N ILE A 557 -10.97 0.94 -3.38
CA ILE A 557 -11.16 1.81 -4.55
C ILE A 557 -12.65 2.09 -4.74
N GLU A 558 -13.47 1.04 -4.77
CA GLU A 558 -14.92 1.16 -4.95
C GLU A 558 -15.57 2.02 -3.85
N SER A 559 -15.29 1.75 -2.57
CA SER A 559 -15.84 2.56 -1.47
C SER A 559 -15.34 4.01 -1.48
N SER A 560 -14.08 4.25 -1.86
CA SER A 560 -13.53 5.61 -1.98
C SER A 560 -14.17 6.38 -3.13
N THR A 561 -14.39 5.75 -4.28
CA THR A 561 -15.11 6.36 -5.40
C THR A 561 -16.57 6.65 -5.03
N VAL A 562 -17.23 5.82 -4.22
CA VAL A 562 -18.58 6.14 -3.69
C VAL A 562 -18.53 7.38 -2.79
N LEU A 563 -17.60 7.44 -1.84
CA LEU A 563 -17.48 8.60 -0.94
C LEU A 563 -17.14 9.90 -1.67
N LEU A 564 -16.21 9.86 -2.62
CA LEU A 564 -15.86 11.05 -3.40
C LEU A 564 -17.04 11.55 -4.24
N ARG A 565 -17.92 10.64 -4.70
CA ARG A 565 -19.18 11.01 -5.35
C ARG A 565 -20.20 11.59 -4.39
N LEU A 566 -20.34 10.99 -3.21
CA LEU A 566 -21.23 11.49 -2.18
C LEU A 566 -20.84 12.91 -1.74
N PHE A 567 -19.54 13.18 -1.59
CA PHE A 567 -19.01 14.52 -1.29
C PHE A 567 -19.04 15.50 -2.48
N GLY A 568 -19.42 15.04 -3.67
CA GLY A 568 -19.50 15.88 -4.86
C GLY A 568 -18.15 16.22 -5.51
N PHE A 569 -17.04 15.64 -5.05
CA PHE A 569 -15.73 15.85 -5.70
C PHE A 569 -15.66 15.26 -7.11
N ILE A 570 -16.46 14.23 -7.38
CA ILE A 570 -16.63 13.64 -8.72
C ILE A 570 -18.12 13.38 -8.90
N ILE A 571 -18.71 13.73 -10.03
CA ILE A 571 -20.14 13.50 -10.27
C ILE A 571 -20.27 12.42 -11.33
N LYS A 572 -21.03 11.36 -11.06
CA LYS A 572 -21.30 10.31 -12.04
C LYS A 572 -22.48 10.72 -12.91
N VAL A 573 -22.29 10.69 -14.22
CA VAL A 573 -23.32 11.01 -15.21
C VAL A 573 -24.08 9.74 -15.58
N PRO A 574 -25.42 9.73 -15.53
CA PRO A 574 -26.25 8.66 -16.10
C PRO A 574 -25.98 8.46 -17.60
N GLU A 575 -25.89 7.21 -18.08
CA GLU A 575 -25.56 6.94 -19.50
C GLU A 575 -26.57 7.55 -20.48
N ASP A 576 -27.83 7.69 -20.09
CA ASP A 576 -28.89 8.34 -20.86
C ASP A 576 -28.73 9.85 -21.00
N GLN A 577 -27.91 10.48 -20.15
CA GLN A 577 -27.54 11.90 -20.24
C GLN A 577 -26.20 12.14 -20.95
N VAL A 578 -25.46 11.08 -21.28
CA VAL A 578 -24.15 11.19 -21.93
C VAL A 578 -24.31 11.34 -23.44
N PRO A 579 -23.55 12.24 -24.10
CA PRO A 579 -23.55 12.36 -25.55
C PRO A 579 -23.25 11.01 -26.25
N LYS A 580 -24.08 10.64 -27.24
CA LYS A 580 -23.97 9.36 -27.96
C LYS A 580 -22.60 9.14 -28.60
N THR A 581 -22.02 10.21 -29.15
CA THR A 581 -20.68 10.21 -29.75
C THR A 581 -19.60 9.82 -28.75
N LEU A 582 -19.71 10.28 -27.51
CA LEU A 582 -18.80 9.92 -26.42
C LEU A 582 -18.97 8.46 -26.00
N ILE A 583 -20.22 7.95 -25.93
CA ILE A 583 -20.49 6.54 -25.62
C ILE A 583 -19.86 5.62 -26.67
N GLU A 584 -20.04 5.95 -27.96
CA GLU A 584 -19.46 5.20 -29.08
C GLU A 584 -17.93 5.21 -29.04
N ASN A 585 -17.32 6.36 -28.77
CA ASN A 585 -15.87 6.49 -28.63
C ASN A 585 -15.33 5.67 -27.44
N ALA A 586 -16.00 5.75 -26.29
CA ALA A 586 -15.63 4.99 -25.10
C ALA A 586 -15.72 3.47 -25.34
N ARG A 587 -16.74 3.00 -26.08
CA ARG A 587 -16.88 1.59 -26.47
C ARG A 587 -15.77 1.16 -27.44
N ARG A 588 -15.46 1.97 -28.46
CA ARG A 588 -14.37 1.68 -29.41
C ARG A 588 -13.02 1.54 -28.71
N HIS A 589 -12.74 2.43 -27.75
CA HIS A 589 -11.52 2.37 -26.94
C HIS A 589 -11.38 1.03 -26.19
N LEU A 590 -12.49 0.41 -25.76
CA LEU A 590 -12.46 -0.93 -25.13
C LEU A 590 -12.14 -2.04 -26.13
N ASP A 591 -12.75 -1.98 -27.32
CA ASP A 591 -12.60 -3.00 -28.35
C ASP A 591 -11.15 -3.06 -28.86
N GLU A 592 -10.51 -1.91 -29.05
CA GLU A 592 -9.10 -1.79 -29.48
C GLU A 592 -8.10 -2.36 -28.45
N HIS A 593 -8.44 -2.32 -27.16
CA HIS A 593 -7.56 -2.81 -26.08
C HIS A 593 -7.71 -4.30 -25.78
N GLY A 594 -8.56 -5.05 -26.52
CA GLY A 594 -8.52 -6.52 -26.62
C GLY A 594 -8.75 -7.34 -25.33
N LYS A 595 -9.14 -6.73 -24.20
CA LYS A 595 -9.29 -7.45 -22.92
C LYS A 595 -10.77 -7.69 -22.60
N LYS A 596 -11.19 -8.96 -22.63
CA LYS A 596 -12.51 -9.50 -22.21
C LYS A 596 -12.98 -9.13 -20.78
N HIS A 597 -12.19 -8.36 -20.01
CA HIS A 597 -12.43 -8.03 -18.60
C HIS A 597 -12.96 -6.61 -18.36
N TYR A 598 -12.99 -5.73 -19.37
CA TYR A 598 -13.56 -4.38 -19.27
C TYR A 598 -15.09 -4.39 -19.43
N LYS A 599 -15.80 -4.84 -18.40
CA LYS A 599 -17.27 -5.02 -18.49
C LYS A 599 -18.12 -3.79 -18.18
N THR A 600 -17.55 -2.73 -17.63
CA THR A 600 -18.32 -1.53 -17.20
C THR A 600 -17.49 -0.26 -17.31
N ILE A 601 -17.89 0.64 -18.23
CA ILE A 601 -17.46 2.05 -18.27
C ILE A 601 -18.41 2.86 -17.41
N SER A 602 -17.91 3.93 -16.79
CA SER A 602 -18.73 4.96 -16.19
C SER A 602 -18.29 6.33 -16.68
N PHE A 603 -19.24 7.24 -16.72
CA PHE A 603 -19.07 8.62 -17.19
C PHE A 603 -19.14 9.56 -16.01
N TYR A 604 -18.31 10.60 -16.05
CA TYR A 604 -18.12 11.50 -14.93
C TYR A 604 -17.94 12.94 -15.43
N ILE A 605 -18.33 13.90 -14.59
CA ILE A 605 -17.88 15.29 -14.69
C ILE A 605 -17.06 15.65 -13.45
N ARG A 606 -16.19 16.64 -13.63
CA ARG A 606 -15.27 17.12 -12.60
C ARG A 606 -15.61 18.57 -12.22
N PRO A 607 -16.22 18.80 -11.04
CA PRO A 607 -16.41 20.16 -10.53
C PRO A 607 -15.10 20.77 -9.99
N CYS A 608 -15.14 22.07 -9.70
CA CYS A 608 -14.09 22.68 -8.90
C CYS A 608 -14.22 22.20 -7.45
N TYR A 609 -13.12 21.71 -6.87
CA TYR A 609 -13.12 21.12 -5.54
C TYR A 609 -13.39 22.15 -4.45
N TYR A 610 -12.98 23.41 -4.63
CA TYR A 610 -13.31 24.50 -3.72
C TYR A 610 -14.81 24.80 -3.67
N ASP A 611 -15.52 24.69 -4.80
CA ASP A 611 -16.95 24.98 -4.89
C ASP A 611 -17.79 23.97 -4.08
N VAL A 612 -17.30 22.74 -3.93
CA VAL A 612 -18.03 21.66 -3.25
C VAL A 612 -17.62 21.47 -1.79
N LEU A 613 -16.58 22.14 -1.31
CA LEU A 613 -16.01 21.95 0.03
C LEU A 613 -17.03 22.12 1.17
N SER A 614 -17.84 23.18 1.11
CA SER A 614 -18.80 23.49 2.17
C SER A 614 -19.86 22.39 2.28
N GLU A 615 -20.40 21.95 1.15
CA GLU A 615 -21.38 20.88 1.09
C GLU A 615 -20.75 19.52 1.45
N ALA A 616 -19.54 19.24 0.98
CA ALA A 616 -18.80 18.03 1.34
C ALA A 616 -18.60 17.94 2.86
N ASN A 617 -18.24 19.05 3.51
CA ASN A 617 -18.09 19.09 4.96
C ASN A 617 -19.43 18.92 5.69
N ARG A 618 -20.52 19.52 5.19
CA ARG A 618 -21.87 19.29 5.74
C ARG A 618 -22.27 17.82 5.67
N ILE A 619 -22.02 17.16 4.54
CA ILE A 619 -22.29 15.73 4.38
C ILE A 619 -21.40 14.89 5.31
N ALA A 620 -20.13 15.25 5.47
CA ALA A 620 -19.23 14.59 6.43
C ALA A 620 -19.73 14.72 7.87
N GLN A 621 -20.29 15.87 8.26
CA GLN A 621 -20.91 16.07 9.57
C GLN A 621 -22.13 15.18 9.76
N LEU A 622 -23.03 15.10 8.76
CA LEU A 622 -24.17 14.18 8.81
C LEU A 622 -23.74 12.71 8.98
N LEU A 623 -22.66 12.31 8.31
CA LEU A 623 -22.10 10.97 8.47
C LEU A 623 -21.54 10.74 9.88
N ASP A 624 -20.84 11.71 10.47
CA ASP A 624 -20.29 11.61 11.84
C ASP A 624 -21.44 11.58 12.88
N ASP A 625 -22.45 12.44 12.72
CA ASP A 625 -23.62 12.56 13.59
C ASP A 625 -24.51 11.31 13.57
N SER A 626 -24.58 10.62 12.43
CA SER A 626 -25.32 9.35 12.33
C SER A 626 -24.74 8.25 13.22
N GLY A 627 -23.47 8.37 13.66
CA GLY A 627 -22.76 7.34 14.42
C GLY A 627 -22.48 6.05 13.64
N ILE A 628 -22.80 6.02 12.33
CA ILE A 628 -22.65 4.85 11.48
C ILE A 628 -21.28 4.88 10.80
N LYS A 629 -20.56 3.77 10.94
CA LYS A 629 -19.26 3.61 10.27
C LYS A 629 -19.49 3.38 8.78
N VAL A 630 -18.86 4.20 7.94
CA VAL A 630 -18.85 3.97 6.49
C VAL A 630 -18.16 2.63 6.19
N TYR A 631 -18.94 1.62 5.78
CA TYR A 631 -18.45 0.27 5.51
C TYR A 631 -17.89 0.11 4.09
N LYS A 632 -17.12 -0.97 3.88
CA LYS A 632 -16.51 -1.36 2.59
C LYS A 632 -17.50 -1.54 1.42
N ASN A 633 -18.82 -1.56 1.67
CA ASN A 633 -19.88 -1.74 0.67
C ASN A 633 -21.08 -0.82 0.98
N MET A 634 -20.97 0.48 0.72
CA MET A 634 -22.15 1.37 0.79
C MET A 634 -23.10 1.06 -0.37
N HIS A 635 -24.38 0.88 -0.04
CA HIS A 635 -25.46 0.68 -1.00
C HIS A 635 -26.33 1.94 -1.09
N LYS A 636 -26.95 2.20 -2.25
CA LYS A 636 -27.84 3.35 -2.47
C LYS A 636 -28.91 3.46 -1.39
N SER A 637 -29.63 2.37 -1.14
CA SER A 637 -30.67 2.32 -0.12
C SER A 637 -30.20 2.66 1.31
N HIS A 638 -28.94 2.34 1.62
CA HIS A 638 -28.37 2.73 2.92
C HIS A 638 -28.21 4.25 2.99
N LEU A 639 -27.73 4.87 1.92
CA LEU A 639 -27.62 6.33 1.85
C LEU A 639 -29.00 6.99 1.79
N GLU A 640 -29.99 6.39 1.13
CA GLU A 640 -31.36 6.95 1.06
C GLU A 640 -31.97 7.07 2.45
N VAL A 641 -31.77 6.05 3.29
CA VAL A 641 -32.26 6.02 4.67
C VAL A 641 -31.49 6.99 5.55
N LEU A 642 -30.16 7.04 5.42
CA LEU A 642 -29.33 7.87 6.29
C LEU A 642 -29.32 9.35 5.94
N LEU A 643 -29.28 9.66 4.66
CA LEU A 643 -28.99 10.99 4.13
C LEU A 643 -30.12 11.52 3.25
N GLY A 644 -31.19 10.74 3.06
CA GLY A 644 -32.27 11.04 2.14
C GLY A 644 -31.94 10.63 0.69
N LYS A 645 -33.01 10.51 -0.10
CA LYS A 645 -32.93 10.08 -1.50
C LYS A 645 -32.01 10.98 -2.35
N GLU A 646 -32.09 12.29 -2.15
CA GLU A 646 -31.30 13.26 -2.91
C GLU A 646 -29.79 13.02 -2.78
N LEU A 647 -29.27 12.83 -1.56
CA LEU A 647 -27.83 12.58 -1.34
C LEU A 647 -27.42 11.18 -1.78
N ALA A 648 -28.32 10.19 -1.69
CA ALA A 648 -28.08 8.86 -2.22
C ALA A 648 -27.95 8.84 -3.74
N ASP A 649 -28.80 9.61 -4.43
CA ASP A 649 -28.79 9.77 -5.89
C ASP A 649 -27.48 10.42 -6.37
N LYS A 650 -26.86 11.32 -5.59
CA LYS A 650 -25.53 11.87 -5.88
C LYS A 650 -24.45 10.76 -5.96
N ALA A 651 -24.51 9.78 -5.07
CA ALA A 651 -23.55 8.67 -5.04
C ALA A 651 -23.92 7.53 -6.03
N PHE A 652 -25.21 7.30 -6.24
CA PHE A 652 -25.77 6.23 -7.07
C PHE A 652 -26.93 6.77 -7.91
N PRO A 653 -26.63 7.36 -9.08
CA PRO A 653 -27.67 7.97 -9.90
C PRO A 653 -28.58 6.95 -10.60
N ASP A 654 -28.30 5.65 -10.48
CA ASP A 654 -29.12 4.56 -11.02
C ASP A 654 -30.20 4.07 -10.04
N ASP A 655 -31.36 3.66 -10.55
CA ASP A 655 -32.48 3.11 -9.78
C ASP A 655 -32.17 1.71 -9.22
N ARG A 656 -31.39 1.66 -8.13
CA ARG A 656 -31.10 0.42 -7.40
C ARG A 656 -32.12 0.22 -6.29
N LYS A 657 -33.11 -0.64 -6.52
CA LYS A 657 -34.04 -1.08 -5.47
C LYS A 657 -33.36 -2.10 -4.55
N LEU A 658 -33.68 -2.03 -3.25
CA LEU A 658 -33.36 -3.13 -2.33
C LEU A 658 -33.91 -4.43 -2.92
N PRO A 659 -33.11 -5.51 -2.95
CA PRO A 659 -33.64 -6.80 -3.35
C PRO A 659 -34.85 -7.14 -2.47
N ALA A 660 -35.96 -7.56 -3.06
CA ALA A 660 -37.23 -7.80 -2.35
C ALA A 660 -37.12 -8.78 -1.15
N TYR A 661 -36.04 -9.57 -1.08
CA TYR A 661 -35.78 -10.43 0.07
C TYR A 661 -35.41 -9.67 1.35
N PHE A 662 -34.95 -8.41 1.27
CA PHE A 662 -34.59 -7.61 2.45
C PHE A 662 -35.80 -7.35 3.36
N SER A 663 -36.97 -7.02 2.80
CA SER A 663 -38.22 -6.91 3.57
C SER A 663 -38.61 -8.24 4.25
N LYS A 664 -38.27 -9.38 3.63
CA LYS A 664 -38.47 -10.69 4.27
C LYS A 664 -37.47 -10.94 5.41
N VAL A 665 -36.23 -10.45 5.31
CA VAL A 665 -35.24 -10.52 6.40
C VAL A 665 -35.72 -9.66 7.57
N GLU A 666 -36.26 -8.47 7.30
CA GLU A 666 -36.84 -7.59 8.32
C GLU A 666 -37.94 -8.29 9.13
N VAL A 667 -38.95 -8.86 8.45
CA VAL A 667 -40.07 -9.54 9.11
C VAL A 667 -39.59 -10.70 9.99
N GLU A 668 -38.71 -11.56 9.47
CA GLU A 668 -38.13 -12.69 10.23
C GLU A 668 -37.31 -12.22 11.44
N LEU A 669 -36.61 -11.10 11.29
CA LEU A 669 -35.80 -10.53 12.34
C LEU A 669 -36.67 -9.94 13.46
N GLU A 670 -37.71 -9.21 13.10
CA GLU A 670 -38.69 -8.67 14.05
C GLU A 670 -39.42 -9.78 14.80
N GLN A 671 -39.89 -10.82 14.11
CA GLN A 671 -40.53 -12.00 14.72
C GLN A 671 -39.62 -12.70 15.74
N LYS A 672 -38.34 -12.87 15.41
CA LYS A 672 -37.38 -13.45 16.34
C LYS A 672 -37.20 -12.57 17.59
N LEU A 673 -37.06 -11.27 17.41
CA LEU A 673 -36.90 -10.34 18.53
C LEU A 673 -38.14 -10.32 19.42
N GLN A 674 -39.34 -10.38 18.84
CA GLN A 674 -40.59 -10.51 19.58
C GLN A 674 -40.66 -11.81 20.38
N ALA A 675 -40.23 -12.93 19.79
CA ALA A 675 -40.19 -14.22 20.48
C ALA A 675 -39.23 -14.19 21.69
N GLU A 676 -38.02 -13.65 21.51
CA GLU A 676 -37.05 -13.49 22.62
C GLU A 676 -37.56 -12.55 23.70
N MET A 677 -38.17 -11.43 23.29
CA MET A 677 -38.79 -10.48 24.22
C MET A 677 -39.91 -11.13 25.04
N THR A 678 -40.72 -11.99 24.41
CA THR A 678 -41.80 -12.72 25.09
C THR A 678 -41.26 -13.79 26.05
N GLU A 679 -40.20 -14.50 25.66
CA GLU A 679 -39.62 -15.59 26.45
C GLU A 679 -38.81 -15.07 27.65
N SER A 680 -38.04 -14.00 27.46
CA SER A 680 -37.04 -13.56 28.43
C SER A 680 -37.23 -12.14 28.96
N GLY A 681 -38.16 -11.37 28.40
CA GLY A 681 -38.41 -9.98 28.79
C GLY A 681 -37.36 -8.99 28.29
N PHE A 682 -36.34 -9.44 27.55
CA PHE A 682 -35.33 -8.60 26.93
C PHE A 682 -34.79 -9.23 25.63
N THR A 683 -34.09 -8.43 24.82
CA THR A 683 -33.28 -8.96 23.71
C THR A 683 -32.03 -8.10 23.52
N SER A 684 -31.24 -8.34 22.47
CA SER A 684 -30.08 -7.53 22.12
C SER A 684 -29.82 -7.54 20.61
N LYS A 685 -29.17 -6.48 20.12
CA LYS A 685 -28.71 -6.40 18.72
C LYS A 685 -27.79 -7.58 18.37
N ASP A 686 -26.99 -8.06 19.33
CA ASP A 686 -26.15 -9.26 19.15
C ASP A 686 -26.97 -10.54 18.94
N SER A 687 -28.13 -10.65 19.58
CA SER A 687 -29.03 -11.79 19.39
C SER A 687 -29.68 -11.79 18.01
N ALA A 688 -30.08 -10.61 17.52
CA ALA A 688 -30.51 -10.42 16.13
C ALA A 688 -29.41 -10.87 15.14
N MET A 689 -28.17 -10.48 15.43
CA MET A 689 -26.98 -10.83 14.64
C MET A 689 -26.57 -12.31 14.72
N SER A 690 -27.16 -13.08 15.63
CA SER A 690 -26.87 -14.50 15.83
C SER A 690 -27.70 -15.44 14.94
N ILE A 691 -28.66 -14.91 14.16
CA ILE A 691 -29.48 -15.70 13.23
C ILE A 691 -28.57 -16.49 12.28
N LYS A 692 -28.43 -17.80 12.54
CA LYS A 692 -27.65 -18.71 11.71
C LYS A 692 -28.54 -19.33 10.64
N GLY A 693 -28.17 -19.14 9.38
CA GLY A 693 -28.68 -19.96 8.29
C GLY A 693 -30.10 -19.64 7.84
N LEU A 694 -30.59 -18.42 8.06
CA LEU A 694 -31.84 -17.94 7.48
C LEU A 694 -31.78 -18.15 5.95
N ARG A 695 -32.72 -18.94 5.43
CA ARG A 695 -32.86 -19.24 4.00
C ARG A 695 -34.18 -18.67 3.54
N ILE A 696 -34.11 -17.58 2.79
CA ILE A 696 -35.31 -16.89 2.28
C ILE A 696 -35.55 -17.31 0.83
N SER A 697 -36.81 -17.55 0.48
CA SER A 697 -37.21 -17.75 -0.91
C SER A 697 -37.16 -16.41 -1.65
N ALA A 698 -36.35 -16.35 -2.70
CA ALA A 698 -36.27 -15.22 -3.60
C ALA A 698 -36.52 -15.72 -5.02
N GLY A 699 -37.79 -15.73 -5.45
CA GLY A 699 -38.26 -15.99 -6.83
C GLY A 699 -37.68 -17.24 -7.52
N THR A 700 -36.43 -17.16 -7.95
CA THR A 700 -35.66 -18.17 -8.68
C THR A 700 -34.82 -19.10 -7.78
N GLY A 701 -34.81 -18.94 -6.44
CA GLY A 701 -34.08 -19.86 -5.55
C GLY A 701 -34.16 -19.52 -4.05
N ARG A 702 -33.45 -20.31 -3.22
CA ARG A 702 -33.26 -20.04 -1.77
C ARG A 702 -31.94 -19.30 -1.57
N ILE A 703 -32.01 -18.06 -1.06
CA ILE A 703 -30.82 -17.27 -0.73
C ILE A 703 -30.45 -17.52 0.73
N ARG A 704 -29.19 -17.86 0.97
CA ARG A 704 -28.64 -17.91 2.33
C ARG A 704 -28.30 -16.49 2.79
N VAL A 705 -29.02 -15.99 3.77
CA VAL A 705 -28.76 -14.69 4.38
C VAL A 705 -27.50 -14.82 5.24
N ASN A 706 -26.52 -13.94 5.00
CA ASN A 706 -25.28 -13.90 5.76
C ASN A 706 -25.36 -12.78 6.82
N LYS A 707 -24.36 -12.75 7.71
CA LYS A 707 -24.29 -11.78 8.81
C LYS A 707 -24.28 -10.33 8.33
N SER A 708 -23.66 -10.05 7.17
CA SER A 708 -23.66 -8.70 6.58
C SER A 708 -25.04 -8.25 6.10
N HIS A 709 -25.87 -9.14 5.54
CA HIS A 709 -27.24 -8.79 5.16
C HIS A 709 -28.10 -8.47 6.38
N ILE A 710 -27.96 -9.25 7.45
CA ILE A 710 -28.65 -8.99 8.73
C ILE A 710 -28.22 -7.65 9.31
N GLN A 711 -26.90 -7.35 9.30
CA GLN A 711 -26.38 -6.07 9.75
C GLN A 711 -26.99 -4.91 8.97
N ILE A 712 -27.05 -5.01 7.64
CA ILE A 712 -27.64 -3.97 6.79
C ILE A 712 -29.11 -3.75 7.14
N VAL A 713 -29.90 -4.81 7.28
CA VAL A 713 -31.33 -4.70 7.63
C VAL A 713 -31.49 -4.06 9.01
N LEU A 714 -30.72 -4.50 10.00
CA LEU A 714 -30.73 -3.91 11.34
C LEU A 714 -30.36 -2.43 11.30
N ASP A 715 -29.30 -2.05 10.60
CA ASP A 715 -28.90 -0.64 10.56
C ASP A 715 -29.94 0.25 9.87
N ILE A 716 -30.81 -0.32 9.01
CA ILE A 716 -31.92 0.39 8.38
C ILE A 716 -33.14 0.49 9.32
N VAL A 717 -33.62 -0.65 9.84
CA VAL A 717 -34.96 -0.71 10.48
C VAL A 717 -34.93 -0.81 12.02
N TRP A 718 -33.75 -0.81 12.66
CA TRP A 718 -33.67 -1.08 14.10
C TRP A 718 -34.50 -0.11 14.94
N ASN A 719 -34.37 1.20 14.72
CA ASN A 719 -35.11 2.19 15.49
C ASN A 719 -36.63 2.07 15.23
N GLU A 720 -37.04 1.83 13.98
CA GLU A 720 -38.45 1.60 13.64
C GLU A 720 -39.02 0.35 14.30
N ILE A 721 -38.25 -0.74 14.37
CA ILE A 721 -38.64 -1.95 15.11
C ILE A 721 -38.81 -1.62 16.60
N LEU A 722 -37.87 -0.90 17.20
CA LEU A 722 -37.97 -0.51 18.61
C LEU A 722 -39.21 0.36 18.85
N GLU A 723 -39.50 1.32 17.99
CA GLU A 723 -40.66 2.20 18.11
C GLU A 723 -41.98 1.46 17.92
N ARG A 724 -42.12 0.66 16.85
CA ARG A 724 -43.31 -0.15 16.56
C ARG A 724 -43.69 -1.06 17.72
N ASN A 725 -42.68 -1.62 18.40
CA ASN A 725 -42.88 -2.58 19.48
C ASN A 725 -42.85 -1.94 20.88
N GLN A 726 -42.76 -0.61 21.00
CA GLN A 726 -42.64 0.10 22.29
C GLN A 726 -41.47 -0.41 23.14
N TRP A 727 -40.30 -0.56 22.53
CA TRP A 727 -39.06 -0.97 23.18
C TRP A 727 -38.05 0.16 23.24
N LYS A 728 -37.10 0.07 24.18
CA LYS A 728 -35.97 0.99 24.30
C LYS A 728 -34.65 0.23 24.46
N GLU A 729 -33.61 0.76 23.85
CA GLU A 729 -32.24 0.27 24.04
C GLU A 729 -31.61 0.95 25.25
N VAL A 730 -31.06 0.16 26.17
CA VAL A 730 -30.41 0.65 27.40
C VAL A 730 -29.06 -0.03 27.60
N ILE A 731 -28.15 0.65 28.29
CA ILE A 731 -26.89 0.05 28.74
C ILE A 731 -27.20 -0.89 29.91
N GLN A 732 -26.66 -2.12 29.87
CA GLN A 732 -26.80 -3.08 30.96
C GLN A 732 -26.32 -2.46 32.28
N SER A 733 -27.10 -2.66 33.33
CA SER A 733 -26.74 -2.41 34.71
C SER A 733 -26.86 -3.71 35.51
N LYS A 734 -26.25 -3.76 36.71
CA LYS A 734 -26.43 -4.91 37.61
C LYS A 734 -27.90 -5.09 38.01
N ALA A 735 -28.61 -3.98 38.24
CA ALA A 735 -30.04 -4.00 38.59
C ALA A 735 -30.90 -4.60 37.47
N LEU A 736 -30.66 -4.20 36.21
CA LEU A 736 -31.37 -4.78 35.06
C LEU A 736 -31.02 -6.27 34.86
N ALA A 737 -29.77 -6.65 35.10
CA ALA A 737 -29.34 -8.05 35.01
C ALA A 737 -30.07 -8.95 36.02
N GLU A 738 -30.30 -8.43 37.23
CA GLU A 738 -31.07 -9.11 38.27
C GLU A 738 -32.57 -9.16 37.93
N GLN A 739 -33.15 -8.03 37.50
CA GLN A 739 -34.57 -7.92 37.13
C GLN A 739 -34.98 -8.87 36.00
N TYR A 740 -34.15 -9.01 34.97
CA TYR A 740 -34.45 -9.78 33.77
C TYR A 740 -33.67 -11.10 33.69
N GLY A 741 -32.94 -11.49 34.74
CA GLY A 741 -32.30 -12.81 34.84
C GLY A 741 -31.16 -13.08 33.86
N PHE A 742 -30.39 -12.06 33.44
CA PHE A 742 -29.28 -12.22 32.49
C PHE A 742 -27.89 -11.94 33.11
N GLN A 743 -26.83 -12.48 32.49
CA GLN A 743 -25.46 -12.25 32.96
C GLN A 743 -24.99 -10.81 32.64
N TYR A 744 -24.76 -9.99 33.68
CA TYR A 744 -24.25 -8.64 33.53
C TYR A 744 -22.90 -8.59 32.80
N ARG A 745 -22.80 -7.72 31.79
CA ARG A 745 -21.56 -7.40 31.07
C ARG A 745 -21.45 -5.88 30.89
N LYS A 746 -20.44 -5.28 31.52
CA LYS A 746 -20.19 -3.83 31.49
C LYS A 746 -20.15 -3.29 30.05
N GLY A 747 -20.93 -2.25 29.77
CA GLY A 747 -20.96 -1.55 28.47
C GLY A 747 -21.76 -2.24 27.35
N LYS A 748 -22.39 -3.40 27.62
CA LYS A 748 -23.30 -4.04 26.65
C LYS A 748 -24.63 -3.30 26.61
N ARG A 749 -25.22 -3.18 25.42
CA ARG A 749 -26.58 -2.68 25.23
C ARG A 749 -27.57 -3.83 25.12
N ILE A 750 -28.74 -3.65 25.70
CA ILE A 750 -29.89 -4.56 25.62
C ILE A 750 -31.12 -3.77 25.23
N VAL A 751 -32.12 -4.47 24.71
CA VAL A 751 -33.44 -3.93 24.42
C VAL A 751 -34.41 -4.46 25.46
N ILE A 752 -35.20 -3.58 26.04
CA ILE A 752 -36.25 -3.88 27.02
C ILE A 752 -37.54 -3.13 26.65
N PRO A 753 -38.70 -3.51 27.20
CA PRO A 753 -39.93 -2.74 27.03
C PRO A 753 -39.78 -1.29 27.54
N LYS A 754 -40.41 -0.34 26.85
CA LYS A 754 -40.66 0.98 27.42
C LYS A 754 -41.68 0.80 28.54
N VAL A 755 -41.24 1.01 29.77
CA VAL A 755 -42.15 1.16 30.90
C VAL A 755 -42.68 2.59 30.81
N GLU A 756 -44.00 2.76 30.80
CA GLU A 756 -44.63 4.06 31.02
C GLU A 756 -44.22 4.53 32.42
N GLU A 757 -43.57 5.69 32.50
CA GLU A 757 -43.25 6.35 33.78
C GLU A 757 -44.49 6.96 34.42
#